data_AF-A0A0G4M6F8-F1
#
_entry.id   AF-A0A0G4M6F8-F1
#
_cell.length_a   1.000
_cell.length_b   1.000
_cell.length_c   1.000
_cell.angle_alpha   90.00
_cell.angle_beta   90.00
_cell.angle_gamma   90.00
#
_symmetry.space_group_name_H-M   'P 1'
#
loop_
_entity.id
_entity.type
_entity.pdbx_description
1 polymer ?
#
loop_
_entity_poly.entity_id
_entity_poly.type
_entity_poly.pdbx_seq_one_letter_code
_entity_poly.pdbx_strand_id
1 'polypeptide(L)'
;MVRVLPSLFAIGAVLDLALAACLSTPKATTLNGTYTGVRIREFDQEAFWGVRYAKASRLRNSQSLADSWEGLRSAASYGALCPTTPNPTAFADAGFKYSDDCLNLNILRPARTAPGDKLPVAVWIHGGSFSAGFGPDGNTNTSYVVKASVENELPIITITLNYRFGFLGFPGGPDATAAGITNLGLKDQHLALRWIQENIAAFGGDPDKVTLWGQLAGAMSITHQLLAYGGNGASGLFRGAIAVSGTGGLATNSLTPDEARVSQAYDTVLNLTSCSNAADRLDCLREVDYKALYDVGQQASAAAGLAPLWWPSVDGDFITESPSLQLAAGRFPRDINFISGTNSDEGLLVAQLLQQFLGPIEDDATLLFILGALFFPAARPEVLQMILDAYPVDAPSPPYSLPMKATSGEDVFCDAMKAAGQLCGAQYRRTAAIFGDFQIINGRRFFAESLAKQGVDVFTYRFDTNPTSIPISSILTPGFTAHSTEYTYFFNLPPGYNMYGMNPQIVNISSHLELSRGIVDKFVSYIATGDPNTFKVDFIPKWPTYDLASPKNLLLNATESDNKINVRLEPDTWRAEGHARPLCHTPYYFIFSFSLLAYPNPEMRTSSILSALAAAGAVSARPSIWSRQNDADANPFEGRQLFVNQNYTAKLEETREAFLTAGDDVNAGKVQYVQESVGTFVWISNIASLGDIDGAIESARGVQQETGEEQIVGLVLYNLPDRDCSAGESAGELSLAENGLARYRTEYVDQFAARVQAASDLTFAIVLEPDAVGNMVTNQAIEFCANAAEPQRDGIAYAIAELQADNIHLYIDASHGGWLGWDDNLAPTAKQFATIVAKAGPNAKIRGYSTNVSNYNPFSTTSPEIYTEFSNSFDESHYALSLVPHLEAEGLPTRFIIDQGRVAVQGARAEWGEWCNVEAGFGQPATTQTENPHVDSIVWIKPGGESDGACGIEGAPNAGAWFDEYAQLLTKNAHVALQPAVSV
;
A
#
# COMPACT_ATOMS: atom_id res chain seq x y z
N MET A 1 24.31 -37.79 67.59
CA MET A 1 24.34 -37.73 66.11
C MET A 1 22.99 -38.24 65.61
N VAL A 2 21.95 -37.43 65.75
CA VAL A 2 21.39 -36.53 64.70
C VAL A 2 20.81 -37.33 63.53
N ARG A 3 19.50 -37.62 63.65
CA ARG A 3 18.57 -37.93 62.56
C ARG A 3 18.09 -36.59 61.98
N VAL A 4 18.21 -36.39 60.67
CA VAL A 4 17.61 -35.28 59.92
C VAL A 4 16.77 -35.85 58.76
N LEU A 5 15.68 -35.13 58.50
CA LEU A 5 14.47 -35.43 57.73
C LEU A 5 14.63 -35.71 56.22
N PRO A 6 13.60 -36.30 55.58
CA PRO A 6 13.39 -36.28 54.13
C PRO A 6 12.66 -34.98 53.72
N SER A 7 13.34 -34.05 53.06
CA SER A 7 12.74 -32.79 52.54
C SER A 7 13.27 -32.42 51.15
N LEU A 8 13.31 -33.36 50.21
CA LEU A 8 13.79 -33.10 48.83
C LEU A 8 12.78 -33.43 47.72
N PHE A 9 11.61 -33.99 48.05
CA PHE A 9 10.57 -34.28 47.04
C PHE A 9 9.48 -33.20 46.90
N ALA A 10 9.47 -32.16 47.75
CA ALA A 10 8.46 -31.10 47.68
C ALA A 10 8.88 -29.88 46.85
N ILE A 11 10.17 -29.74 46.50
CA ILE A 11 10.67 -28.58 45.72
C ILE A 11 10.52 -28.83 44.21
N GLY A 12 10.63 -30.08 43.76
CA GLY A 12 10.42 -30.44 42.34
C GLY A 12 8.98 -30.19 41.88
N ALA A 13 7.99 -30.54 42.70
CA ALA A 13 6.58 -30.34 42.35
C ALA A 13 6.17 -28.84 42.31
N VAL A 14 6.80 -27.97 43.10
CA VAL A 14 6.53 -26.53 43.07
C VAL A 14 7.24 -25.85 41.89
N LEU A 15 8.43 -26.34 41.49
CA LEU A 15 9.11 -25.88 40.27
C LEU A 15 8.39 -26.35 39.00
N ASP A 16 7.85 -27.57 38.96
CA ASP A 16 7.10 -28.09 37.81
C ASP A 16 5.73 -27.41 37.67
N LEU A 17 5.06 -27.03 38.77
CA LEU A 17 3.85 -26.19 38.69
C LEU A 17 4.15 -24.75 38.29
N ALA A 18 5.31 -24.19 38.65
CA ALA A 18 5.74 -22.86 38.23
C ALA A 18 6.20 -22.84 36.75
N LEU A 19 6.84 -23.91 36.26
CA LEU A 19 7.17 -24.07 34.83
C LEU A 19 5.92 -24.33 33.98
N ALA A 20 4.95 -25.12 34.46
CA ALA A 20 3.69 -25.37 33.75
C ALA A 20 2.83 -24.09 33.64
N ALA A 21 2.88 -23.19 34.63
CA ALA A 21 2.25 -21.87 34.56
C ALA A 21 2.95 -20.92 33.57
N CYS A 22 4.21 -21.19 33.19
CA CYS A 22 4.96 -20.44 32.18
C CYS A 22 4.69 -20.90 30.73
N LEU A 23 3.93 -21.99 30.54
CA LEU A 23 3.72 -22.67 29.24
C LEU A 23 2.24 -22.78 28.81
N SER A 24 1.28 -22.24 29.57
CA SER A 24 -0.13 -22.35 29.20
C SER A 24 -0.52 -21.36 28.10
N THR A 25 -0.98 -21.88 26.95
CA THR A 25 -1.62 -21.09 25.89
C THR A 25 -2.77 -20.25 26.46
N PRO A 26 -2.82 -18.92 26.22
CA PRO A 26 -3.93 -18.07 26.67
C PRO A 26 -5.28 -18.59 26.21
N LYS A 27 -6.30 -18.50 27.06
CA LYS A 27 -7.67 -18.97 26.75
C LYS A 27 -8.71 -17.94 27.14
N ALA A 28 -9.78 -17.88 26.38
CA ALA A 28 -10.99 -17.12 26.69
C ALA A 28 -12.22 -17.91 26.21
N THR A 29 -13.18 -18.12 27.11
CA THR A 29 -14.42 -18.86 26.82
C THR A 29 -15.57 -17.87 26.64
N THR A 30 -15.92 -17.60 25.38
CA THR A 30 -17.03 -16.74 24.98
C THR A 30 -18.36 -17.51 25.07
N LEU A 31 -19.49 -16.85 24.78
CA LEU A 31 -20.80 -17.51 24.76
C LEU A 31 -20.87 -18.67 23.74
N ASN A 32 -20.15 -18.54 22.62
CA ASN A 32 -20.19 -19.53 21.54
C ASN A 32 -19.13 -20.64 21.70
N GLY A 33 -18.04 -20.42 22.43
CA GLY A 33 -17.01 -21.44 22.62
C GLY A 33 -15.69 -20.89 23.15
N THR A 34 -14.65 -21.73 23.18
CA THR A 34 -13.34 -21.35 23.74
C THR A 34 -12.33 -21.04 22.64
N TYR A 35 -11.69 -19.88 22.74
CA TYR A 35 -10.55 -19.48 21.93
C TYR A 35 -9.23 -19.73 22.65
N THR A 36 -8.20 -20.09 21.89
CA THR A 36 -6.80 -20.10 22.33
C THR A 36 -6.01 -19.00 21.61
N GLY A 37 -5.37 -18.12 22.37
CA GLY A 37 -4.57 -17.02 21.86
C GLY A 37 -3.06 -17.32 21.80
N VAL A 38 -2.27 -16.28 21.56
CA VAL A 38 -0.80 -16.30 21.55
C VAL A 38 -0.23 -15.34 22.58
N ARG A 39 1.01 -15.57 23.00
CA ARG A 39 1.73 -14.67 23.90
C ARG A 39 2.75 -13.87 23.09
N ILE A 40 2.72 -12.55 23.24
CA ILE A 40 3.70 -11.63 22.66
C ILE A 40 4.74 -11.35 23.76
N ARG A 41 5.88 -12.04 23.69
CA ARG A 41 6.86 -12.06 24.80
C ARG A 41 7.56 -10.72 24.94
N GLU A 42 7.82 -10.05 23.83
CA GLU A 42 8.48 -8.76 23.72
C GLU A 42 7.73 -7.67 24.50
N PHE A 43 6.41 -7.81 24.60
CA PHE A 43 5.51 -6.85 25.26
C PHE A 43 4.93 -7.34 26.59
N ASP A 44 5.20 -8.58 27.00
CA ASP A 44 4.51 -9.29 28.10
C ASP A 44 2.98 -9.21 27.98
N GLN A 45 2.45 -9.57 26.80
CA GLN A 45 1.03 -9.47 26.44
C GLN A 45 0.47 -10.78 25.89
N GLU A 46 -0.85 -10.88 25.87
CA GLU A 46 -1.61 -11.98 25.26
C GLU A 46 -2.54 -11.44 24.19
N ALA A 47 -2.58 -12.12 23.05
CA ALA A 47 -3.36 -11.70 21.90
C ALA A 47 -4.27 -12.81 21.37
N PHE A 48 -5.43 -12.39 20.87
CA PHE A 48 -6.42 -13.24 20.22
C PHE A 48 -6.77 -12.59 18.89
N TRP A 49 -6.21 -13.13 17.81
CA TRP A 49 -6.33 -12.61 16.46
C TRP A 49 -7.49 -13.28 15.70
N GLY A 50 -8.19 -12.51 14.87
CA GLY A 50 -9.21 -13.05 13.98
C GLY A 50 -10.45 -13.63 14.67
N VAL A 51 -10.79 -13.13 15.86
CA VAL A 51 -12.00 -13.55 16.59
C VAL A 51 -13.22 -13.03 15.83
N ARG A 52 -14.02 -13.94 15.27
CA ARG A 52 -15.26 -13.57 14.57
C ARG A 52 -16.28 -13.01 15.55
N TYR A 53 -16.89 -11.88 15.21
CA TYR A 53 -17.98 -11.28 15.98
C TYR A 53 -19.35 -11.43 15.29
N ALA A 54 -19.35 -11.68 13.98
CA ALA A 54 -20.56 -11.84 13.20
C ALA A 54 -20.30 -12.70 11.95
N LYS A 55 -21.38 -13.17 11.33
CA LYS A 55 -21.36 -13.71 9.97
C LYS A 55 -21.76 -12.61 9.01
N ALA A 56 -20.91 -12.32 8.03
CA ALA A 56 -21.28 -11.46 6.92
C ALA A 56 -21.89 -12.29 5.78
N SER A 57 -22.82 -11.68 5.08
CA SER A 57 -23.31 -12.18 3.80
C SER A 57 -23.43 -10.99 2.85
N ARG A 58 -23.03 -11.21 1.59
CA ARG A 58 -22.98 -10.16 0.56
C ARG A 58 -24.32 -9.42 0.50
N LEU A 59 -24.26 -8.08 0.59
CA LEU A 59 -25.42 -7.17 0.53
C LEU A 59 -26.59 -7.62 1.43
N ARG A 60 -26.27 -7.98 2.68
CA ARG A 60 -27.21 -8.32 3.75
C ARG A 60 -26.73 -7.77 5.09
N ASN A 61 -27.70 -7.50 5.97
CA ASN A 61 -27.44 -7.24 7.38
C ASN A 61 -26.65 -8.40 7.98
N SER A 62 -25.58 -8.09 8.73
CA SER A 62 -24.78 -9.08 9.42
C SER A 62 -25.58 -9.78 10.51
N GLN A 63 -25.22 -11.03 10.79
CA GLN A 63 -25.92 -11.87 11.75
C GLN A 63 -25.02 -12.19 12.94
N SER A 64 -25.57 -12.13 14.14
CA SER A 64 -24.89 -12.65 15.34
C SER A 64 -24.53 -14.12 15.16
N LEU A 65 -23.46 -14.55 15.81
CA LEU A 65 -23.05 -15.95 15.79
C LEU A 65 -24.06 -16.79 16.58
N ALA A 66 -24.92 -17.53 15.89
CA ALA A 66 -25.90 -18.41 16.52
C ALA A 66 -25.30 -19.76 16.95
N ASP A 67 -24.26 -20.21 16.25
CA ASP A 67 -23.67 -21.52 16.47
C ASP A 67 -22.67 -21.48 17.62
N SER A 68 -22.78 -22.44 18.53
CA SER A 68 -21.74 -22.76 19.50
C SER A 68 -20.87 -23.92 19.01
N TRP A 69 -19.61 -23.97 19.42
CA TRP A 69 -18.72 -25.09 19.12
C TRP A 69 -18.12 -25.69 20.41
N GLU A 70 -17.89 -27.00 20.38
CA GLU A 70 -17.13 -27.70 21.41
C GLU A 70 -15.63 -27.68 21.10
N GLY A 71 -14.80 -27.73 22.14
CA GLY A 71 -13.34 -27.73 22.00
C GLY A 71 -12.71 -26.34 21.88
N LEU A 72 -11.46 -26.31 21.39
CA LEU A 72 -10.62 -25.12 21.32
C LEU A 72 -10.51 -24.62 19.87
N ARG A 73 -10.78 -23.34 19.64
CA ARG A 73 -10.57 -22.67 18.36
C ARG A 73 -9.34 -21.76 18.44
N SER A 74 -8.43 -21.89 17.49
CA SER A 74 -7.24 -21.04 17.44
C SER A 74 -7.60 -19.60 17.05
N ALA A 75 -7.06 -18.64 17.81
CA ALA A 75 -7.03 -17.20 17.53
C ALA A 75 -5.55 -16.74 17.47
N ALA A 76 -4.71 -17.51 16.80
CA ALA A 76 -3.26 -17.28 16.70
C ALA A 76 -2.83 -16.52 15.45
N SER A 77 -3.75 -16.27 14.52
CA SER A 77 -3.51 -15.57 13.25
C SER A 77 -4.65 -14.60 12.96
N TYR A 78 -4.35 -13.51 12.25
CA TYR A 78 -5.37 -12.56 11.84
C TYR A 78 -6.46 -13.21 10.97
N GLY A 79 -7.67 -12.67 11.07
CA GLY A 79 -8.79 -13.06 10.22
C GLY A 79 -8.71 -12.40 8.84
N ALA A 80 -9.69 -12.72 7.99
CA ALA A 80 -9.76 -12.12 6.65
C ALA A 80 -10.03 -10.61 6.72
N LEU A 81 -9.38 -9.86 5.83
CA LEU A 81 -9.58 -8.43 5.60
C LEU A 81 -10.81 -8.20 4.72
N CYS A 82 -11.48 -7.07 4.89
CA CYS A 82 -12.54 -6.67 3.98
C CYS A 82 -11.96 -6.21 2.63
N PRO A 83 -12.70 -6.39 1.51
CA PRO A 83 -12.18 -6.11 0.17
C PRO A 83 -11.91 -4.61 -0.05
N THR A 84 -10.80 -4.28 -0.69
CA THR A 84 -10.42 -2.91 -1.09
C THR A 84 -9.68 -2.94 -2.43
N THR A 85 -9.53 -1.80 -3.12
CA THR A 85 -8.78 -1.72 -4.37
C THR A 85 -8.05 -0.37 -4.49
N PRO A 86 -6.73 -0.36 -4.80
CA PRO A 86 -5.87 -1.55 -4.88
C PRO A 86 -5.76 -2.24 -3.52
N ASN A 87 -5.63 -3.57 -3.52
CA ASN A 87 -5.22 -4.30 -2.32
C ASN A 87 -3.77 -3.91 -2.04
N PRO A 88 -3.41 -3.42 -0.84
CA PRO A 88 -2.03 -3.11 -0.57
C PRO A 88 -1.21 -4.41 -0.61
N THR A 89 -0.22 -4.47 -1.50
CA THR A 89 0.63 -5.63 -1.76
C THR A 89 1.27 -6.15 -0.48
N ALA A 90 1.71 -5.24 0.39
CA ALA A 90 2.29 -5.59 1.69
C ALA A 90 1.39 -6.42 2.62
N PHE A 91 0.05 -6.32 2.51
CA PHE A 91 -0.86 -7.22 3.23
C PHE A 91 -0.96 -8.59 2.54
N ALA A 92 -0.89 -8.67 1.21
CA ALA A 92 -0.84 -9.95 0.51
C ALA A 92 0.46 -10.71 0.81
N ASP A 93 1.60 -10.02 0.76
CA ASP A 93 2.94 -10.59 1.02
C ASP A 93 3.08 -11.06 2.48
N ALA A 94 2.43 -10.36 3.41
CA ALA A 94 2.33 -10.78 4.81
C ALA A 94 1.29 -11.91 5.05
N GLY A 95 0.74 -12.49 3.98
CA GLY A 95 -0.16 -13.66 4.01
C GLY A 95 -1.60 -13.34 4.43
N PHE A 96 -2.03 -12.08 4.42
CA PHE A 96 -3.41 -11.72 4.75
C PHE A 96 -4.36 -12.11 3.61
N LYS A 97 -5.53 -12.64 3.98
CA LYS A 97 -6.57 -13.05 3.04
C LYS A 97 -7.66 -11.99 2.99
N TYR A 98 -8.22 -11.76 1.80
CA TYR A 98 -9.40 -10.92 1.63
C TYR A 98 -10.65 -11.79 1.50
N SER A 99 -11.78 -11.30 2.03
CA SER A 99 -13.07 -11.96 1.91
C SER A 99 -14.20 -10.96 2.19
N ASP A 100 -15.38 -11.17 1.60
CA ASP A 100 -16.60 -10.48 2.02
C ASP A 100 -17.20 -11.06 3.33
N ASP A 101 -16.67 -12.18 3.83
CA ASP A 101 -16.85 -12.70 5.19
C ASP A 101 -15.70 -12.28 6.12
N CYS A 102 -15.51 -10.97 6.23
CA CYS A 102 -14.38 -10.34 6.94
C CYS A 102 -14.69 -9.87 8.38
N LEU A 103 -15.85 -10.18 8.95
CA LEU A 103 -16.29 -9.61 10.25
C LEU A 103 -15.61 -10.29 11.44
N ASN A 104 -14.39 -9.84 11.73
CA ASN A 104 -13.57 -10.27 12.84
C ASN A 104 -12.90 -9.10 13.57
N LEU A 105 -12.47 -9.37 14.80
CA LEU A 105 -11.78 -8.46 15.68
C LEU A 105 -10.55 -9.13 16.30
N ASN A 106 -9.67 -8.30 16.82
CA ASN A 106 -8.40 -8.65 17.42
C ASN A 106 -8.38 -8.11 18.85
N ILE A 107 -8.07 -8.94 19.83
CA ILE A 107 -8.07 -8.56 21.25
C ILE A 107 -6.66 -8.69 21.79
N LEU A 108 -6.16 -7.64 22.41
CA LEU A 108 -4.84 -7.59 23.04
C LEU A 108 -5.00 -7.18 24.50
N ARG A 109 -4.36 -7.92 25.41
CA ARG A 109 -4.45 -7.71 26.85
C ARG A 109 -3.09 -7.92 27.53
N PRO A 110 -2.87 -7.37 28.74
CA PRO A 110 -1.69 -7.69 29.55
C PRO A 110 -1.58 -9.19 29.80
N ALA A 111 -0.36 -9.72 29.84
CA ALA A 111 -0.18 -11.12 30.17
C ALA A 111 -0.74 -11.48 31.55
N ARG A 112 -1.25 -12.70 31.68
CA ARG A 112 -1.85 -13.25 32.91
C ARG A 112 -3.18 -12.60 33.31
N THR A 113 -3.80 -11.82 32.42
CA THR A 113 -5.17 -11.32 32.61
C THR A 113 -6.14 -12.51 32.70
N ALA A 114 -6.94 -12.56 33.75
CA ALA A 114 -7.92 -13.60 34.02
C ALA A 114 -9.36 -13.10 33.77
N PRO A 115 -10.31 -14.00 33.45
CA PRO A 115 -11.72 -13.67 33.47
C PRO A 115 -12.12 -13.09 34.84
N GLY A 116 -12.77 -11.92 34.84
CA GLY A 116 -13.19 -11.22 36.06
C GLY A 116 -12.27 -10.12 36.56
N ASP A 117 -11.11 -9.88 35.93
CA ASP A 117 -10.21 -8.76 36.28
C ASP A 117 -10.85 -7.37 36.04
N LYS A 118 -11.87 -7.31 35.17
CA LYS A 118 -12.65 -6.09 34.87
C LYS A 118 -11.77 -4.93 34.40
N LEU A 119 -10.88 -5.21 33.45
CA LEU A 119 -10.04 -4.21 32.81
C LEU A 119 -10.87 -3.30 31.88
N PRO A 120 -10.66 -1.99 31.89
CA PRO A 120 -11.21 -1.07 30.89
C PRO A 120 -10.85 -1.48 29.46
N VAL A 121 -11.76 -1.23 28.50
CA VAL A 121 -11.62 -1.71 27.12
C VAL A 121 -11.61 -0.54 26.15
N ALA A 122 -10.58 -0.44 25.32
CA ALA A 122 -10.51 0.50 24.21
C ALA A 122 -10.80 -0.21 22.89
N VAL A 123 -11.77 0.30 22.12
CA VAL A 123 -12.16 -0.27 20.82
C VAL A 123 -11.77 0.68 19.71
N TRP A 124 -10.73 0.31 18.97
CA TRP A 124 -10.24 1.02 17.81
C TRP A 124 -11.10 0.75 16.57
N ILE A 125 -11.70 1.80 16.02
CA ILE A 125 -12.43 1.78 14.75
C ILE A 125 -11.56 2.51 13.72
N HIS A 126 -11.05 1.78 12.74
CA HIS A 126 -10.14 2.34 11.74
C HIS A 126 -10.82 3.36 10.83
N GLY A 127 -10.00 4.31 10.35
CA GLY A 127 -10.36 5.27 9.30
C GLY A 127 -10.36 4.65 7.90
N GLY A 128 -10.06 5.46 6.88
CA GLY A 128 -9.99 5.02 5.47
C GLY A 128 -11.20 5.40 4.62
N SER A 129 -11.85 6.53 4.91
CA SER A 129 -12.89 7.14 4.05
C SER A 129 -14.04 6.22 3.65
N PHE A 130 -14.38 5.22 4.48
CA PHE A 130 -15.37 4.19 4.16
C PHE A 130 -15.11 3.49 2.82
N SER A 131 -13.84 3.38 2.42
CA SER A 131 -13.39 2.69 1.20
C SER A 131 -12.09 1.90 1.41
N ALA A 132 -11.50 1.94 2.60
CA ALA A 132 -10.30 1.19 2.94
C ALA A 132 -10.16 1.09 4.46
N GLY A 133 -9.17 0.33 4.90
CA GLY A 133 -8.76 0.24 6.30
C GLY A 133 -8.86 -1.19 6.84
N PHE A 134 -8.04 -1.47 7.85
CA PHE A 134 -7.79 -2.84 8.30
C PHE A 134 -7.68 -2.91 9.83
N GLY A 135 -8.27 -3.93 10.43
CA GLY A 135 -8.06 -4.28 11.84
C GLY A 135 -6.59 -4.56 12.18
N PRO A 136 -5.80 -5.28 11.36
CA PRO A 136 -4.38 -5.51 11.62
C PRO A 136 -3.44 -4.43 11.07
N ASP A 137 -3.93 -3.21 10.84
CA ASP A 137 -3.07 -2.09 10.45
C ASP A 137 -2.12 -1.73 11.60
N GLY A 138 -0.86 -2.09 11.48
CA GLY A 138 0.11 -1.82 12.54
C GLY A 138 0.68 -0.40 12.54
N ASN A 139 0.23 0.48 11.65
CA ASN A 139 0.24 1.91 11.96
C ASN A 139 -0.59 2.26 13.21
N THR A 140 -1.45 1.33 13.64
CA THR A 140 -2.27 1.41 14.84
C THR A 140 -1.93 0.28 15.83
N ASN A 141 -0.64 -0.09 15.92
CA ASN A 141 -0.19 -1.16 16.81
C ASN A 141 -0.42 -0.81 18.30
N THR A 142 -1.48 -1.38 18.87
CA THR A 142 -1.91 -1.11 20.24
C THR A 142 -1.04 -1.75 21.32
N SER A 143 -0.03 -2.56 20.97
CA SER A 143 0.87 -3.18 21.96
C SER A 143 1.64 -2.15 22.78
N TYR A 144 2.03 -1.04 22.15
CA TYR A 144 2.69 0.08 22.82
C TYR A 144 1.76 0.82 23.79
N VAL A 145 0.47 0.91 23.47
CA VAL A 145 -0.56 1.52 24.35
C VAL A 145 -0.84 0.62 25.55
N VAL A 146 -1.01 -0.70 25.34
CA VAL A 146 -1.20 -1.66 26.45
C VAL A 146 0.02 -1.66 27.36
N LYS A 147 1.24 -1.61 26.81
CA LYS A 147 2.48 -1.48 27.59
C LYS A 147 2.48 -0.22 28.45
N ALA A 148 2.19 0.95 27.86
CA ALA A 148 2.08 2.20 28.61
C ALA A 148 1.01 2.13 29.72
N SER A 149 -0.11 1.45 29.45
CA SER A 149 -1.19 1.29 30.44
C SER A 149 -0.77 0.50 31.68
N VAL A 150 0.01 -0.56 31.49
CA VAL A 150 0.55 -1.37 32.60
C VAL A 150 1.59 -0.57 33.38
N GLU A 151 2.47 0.16 32.69
CA GLU A 151 3.47 1.04 33.31
C GLU A 151 2.84 2.16 34.13
N ASN A 152 1.65 2.62 33.73
CA ASN A 152 0.89 3.65 34.45
C ASN A 152 0.02 3.09 35.59
N GLU A 153 0.09 1.78 35.87
CA GLU A 153 -0.79 1.07 36.82
C GLU A 153 -2.29 1.21 36.50
N LEU A 154 -2.61 1.44 35.22
CA LEU A 154 -3.96 1.56 34.68
C LEU A 154 -4.15 0.58 33.51
N PRO A 155 -3.99 -0.74 33.73
CA PRO A 155 -3.99 -1.73 32.65
C PRO A 155 -5.32 -1.70 31.88
N ILE A 156 -5.24 -1.71 30.55
CA ILE A 156 -6.39 -1.77 29.65
C ILE A 156 -6.31 -2.95 28.68
N ILE A 157 -7.46 -3.30 28.10
CA ILE A 157 -7.57 -4.18 26.94
C ILE A 157 -7.80 -3.32 25.69
N THR A 158 -7.16 -3.66 24.58
CA THR A 158 -7.39 -3.01 23.30
C THR A 158 -8.02 -3.99 22.30
N ILE A 159 -8.94 -3.47 21.48
CA ILE A 159 -9.61 -4.22 20.42
C ILE A 159 -9.46 -3.45 19.11
N THR A 160 -9.05 -4.12 18.04
CA THR A 160 -9.19 -3.60 16.66
C THR A 160 -10.18 -4.47 15.89
N LEU A 161 -10.92 -3.92 14.93
CA LEU A 161 -11.96 -4.65 14.21
C LEU A 161 -12.02 -4.29 12.73
N ASN A 162 -12.49 -5.23 11.91
CA ASN A 162 -12.89 -4.99 10.53
C ASN A 162 -14.40 -4.67 10.45
N TYR A 163 -14.79 -3.82 9.50
CA TYR A 163 -16.18 -3.58 9.11
C TYR A 163 -16.28 -3.43 7.58
N ARG A 164 -17.42 -3.77 6.97
CA ARG A 164 -17.58 -3.64 5.50
C ARG A 164 -17.63 -2.17 5.09
N PHE A 165 -17.07 -1.87 3.92
CA PHE A 165 -17.01 -0.53 3.36
C PHE A 165 -17.15 -0.55 1.82
N GLY A 166 -17.10 0.61 1.16
CA GLY A 166 -17.46 0.78 -0.24
C GLY A 166 -18.89 0.31 -0.53
N PHE A 167 -19.18 -0.12 -1.75
CA PHE A 167 -20.52 -0.59 -2.11
C PHE A 167 -20.97 -1.84 -1.31
N LEU A 168 -20.02 -2.65 -0.82
CA LEU A 168 -20.31 -3.82 0.03
C LEU A 168 -20.77 -3.45 1.45
N GLY A 169 -20.35 -2.27 1.95
CA GLY A 169 -20.69 -1.77 3.28
C GLY A 169 -21.73 -0.65 3.29
N PHE A 170 -21.84 0.11 2.22
CA PHE A 170 -22.71 1.28 2.11
C PHE A 170 -23.44 1.28 0.77
N PRO A 171 -24.18 0.20 0.42
CA PRO A 171 -24.96 0.20 -0.81
C PRO A 171 -26.08 1.25 -0.70
N GLY A 172 -26.23 2.03 -1.77
CA GLY A 172 -27.38 2.90 -1.99
C GLY A 172 -28.21 2.43 -3.17
N GLY A 173 -29.23 3.20 -3.52
CA GLY A 173 -30.18 2.93 -4.58
C GLY A 173 -31.49 2.32 -4.07
N PRO A 174 -32.54 2.37 -4.91
CA PRO A 174 -33.91 2.03 -4.51
C PRO A 174 -34.03 0.60 -3.96
N ASP A 175 -33.31 -0.35 -4.55
CA ASP A 175 -33.37 -1.75 -4.12
C ASP A 175 -32.70 -1.94 -2.74
N ALA A 176 -31.59 -1.23 -2.48
CA ALA A 176 -30.90 -1.28 -1.19
C ALA A 176 -31.75 -0.67 -0.07
N THR A 177 -32.40 0.46 -0.34
CA THR A 177 -33.32 1.12 0.60
C THR A 177 -34.54 0.25 0.88
N ALA A 178 -35.19 -0.28 -0.17
CA ALA A 178 -36.37 -1.14 -0.02
C ALA A 178 -36.06 -2.43 0.78
N ALA A 179 -34.85 -2.97 0.65
CA ALA A 179 -34.40 -4.15 1.39
C ALA A 179 -33.86 -3.85 2.79
N GLY A 180 -33.73 -2.57 3.19
CA GLY A 180 -33.19 -2.18 4.51
C GLY A 180 -31.72 -2.57 4.71
N ILE A 181 -30.94 -2.57 3.62
CA ILE A 181 -29.51 -2.95 3.63
C ILE A 181 -28.59 -1.75 3.43
N THR A 182 -29.05 -0.54 3.71
CA THR A 182 -28.22 0.67 3.82
C THR A 182 -27.35 0.61 5.08
N ASN A 183 -26.22 1.33 5.06
CA ASN A 183 -25.33 1.50 6.22
C ASN A 183 -24.83 0.19 6.86
N LEU A 184 -24.61 -0.88 6.08
CA LEU A 184 -24.14 -2.18 6.58
C LEU A 184 -22.84 -2.06 7.39
N GLY A 185 -21.89 -1.22 6.96
CA GLY A 185 -20.63 -1.01 7.69
C GLY A 185 -20.84 -0.47 9.10
N LEU A 186 -21.78 0.46 9.30
CA LEU A 186 -22.14 0.96 10.63
C LEU A 186 -22.89 -0.10 11.45
N LYS A 187 -23.76 -0.88 10.80
CA LYS A 187 -24.48 -1.99 11.43
C LYS A 187 -23.52 -3.11 11.86
N ASP A 188 -22.44 -3.35 11.12
CA ASP A 188 -21.37 -4.30 11.45
C ASP A 188 -20.62 -3.85 12.71
N GLN A 189 -20.18 -2.59 12.75
CA GLN A 189 -19.56 -2.01 13.93
C GLN A 189 -20.49 -2.09 15.15
N HIS A 190 -21.77 -1.76 14.97
CA HIS A 190 -22.77 -1.83 16.03
C HIS A 190 -22.94 -3.26 16.57
N LEU A 191 -22.92 -4.26 15.67
CA LEU A 191 -22.96 -5.66 16.05
C LEU A 191 -21.68 -6.11 16.76
N ALA A 192 -20.50 -5.61 16.36
CA ALA A 192 -19.25 -5.83 17.08
C ALA A 192 -19.32 -5.29 18.52
N LEU A 193 -19.89 -4.10 18.73
CA LEU A 193 -20.10 -3.54 20.08
C LEU A 193 -21.01 -4.41 20.94
N ARG A 194 -22.09 -4.95 20.37
CA ARG A 194 -22.96 -5.93 21.07
C ARG A 194 -22.20 -7.21 21.42
N TRP A 195 -21.41 -7.73 20.49
CA TRP A 195 -20.56 -8.89 20.75
C TRP A 195 -19.57 -8.64 21.89
N ILE A 196 -18.96 -7.44 21.93
CA ILE A 196 -18.03 -7.04 23.00
C ILE A 196 -18.76 -7.02 24.35
N GLN A 197 -19.95 -6.43 24.43
CA GLN A 197 -20.76 -6.42 25.65
C GLN A 197 -21.05 -7.85 26.16
N GLU A 198 -21.34 -8.78 25.25
CA GLU A 198 -21.65 -10.17 25.58
C GLU A 198 -20.42 -11.00 26.00
N ASN A 199 -19.23 -10.70 25.46
CA ASN A 199 -18.10 -11.64 25.49
C ASN A 199 -16.82 -11.10 26.11
N ILE A 200 -16.64 -9.79 26.27
CA ILE A 200 -15.33 -9.24 26.66
C ILE A 200 -14.90 -9.61 28.08
N ALA A 201 -15.88 -9.91 28.95
CA ALA A 201 -15.63 -10.43 30.30
C ALA A 201 -14.81 -11.74 30.29
N ALA A 202 -14.97 -12.59 29.28
CA ALA A 202 -14.19 -13.82 29.10
C ALA A 202 -12.70 -13.54 28.85
N PHE A 203 -12.38 -12.36 28.32
CA PHE A 203 -11.02 -11.89 28.08
C PHE A 203 -10.47 -11.07 29.27
N GLY A 204 -11.26 -10.90 30.34
CA GLY A 204 -10.91 -10.11 31.52
C GLY A 204 -11.33 -8.64 31.43
N GLY A 205 -12.04 -8.24 30.37
CA GLY A 205 -12.53 -6.87 30.20
C GLY A 205 -13.79 -6.57 30.99
N ASP A 206 -14.04 -5.29 31.23
CA ASP A 206 -15.24 -4.78 31.88
C ASP A 206 -16.20 -4.22 30.81
N PRO A 207 -17.35 -4.88 30.55
CA PRO A 207 -18.31 -4.41 29.55
C PRO A 207 -18.88 -3.01 29.89
N ASP A 208 -18.89 -2.63 31.18
CA ASP A 208 -19.34 -1.30 31.62
C ASP A 208 -18.30 -0.20 31.36
N LYS A 209 -17.08 -0.56 30.93
CA LYS A 209 -15.95 0.37 30.72
C LYS A 209 -15.39 0.34 29.31
N VAL A 210 -16.26 0.16 28.33
CA VAL A 210 -15.91 0.24 26.90
C VAL A 210 -15.78 1.70 26.49
N THR A 211 -14.64 2.06 25.91
CA THR A 211 -14.33 3.37 25.33
C THR A 211 -14.04 3.20 23.84
N LEU A 212 -14.76 3.91 22.97
CA LEU A 212 -14.47 3.88 21.54
C LEU A 212 -13.29 4.80 21.22
N TRP A 213 -12.47 4.44 20.25
CA TRP A 213 -11.37 5.27 19.77
C TRP A 213 -11.30 5.15 18.25
N GLY A 214 -11.24 6.25 17.53
CA GLY A 214 -11.24 6.19 16.07
C GLY A 214 -10.81 7.51 15.44
N GLN A 215 -10.37 7.42 14.19
CA GLN A 215 -9.84 8.54 13.42
C GLN A 215 -10.54 8.65 12.06
N LEU A 216 -10.76 9.87 11.57
CA LEU A 216 -11.47 10.16 10.31
C LEU A 216 -12.80 9.40 10.23
N ALA A 217 -12.92 8.40 9.34
CA ALA A 217 -14.12 7.59 9.17
C ALA A 217 -14.47 6.80 10.43
N GLY A 218 -13.48 6.44 11.25
CA GLY A 218 -13.67 5.86 12.58
C GLY A 218 -14.25 6.86 13.58
N ALA A 219 -13.81 8.13 13.55
CA ALA A 219 -14.39 9.19 14.38
C ALA A 219 -15.81 9.59 13.93
N MET A 220 -16.07 9.59 12.61
CA MET A 220 -17.43 9.73 12.06
C MET A 220 -18.30 8.54 12.48
N SER A 221 -17.77 7.33 12.43
CA SER A 221 -18.43 6.11 12.91
C SER A 221 -18.81 6.23 14.38
N ILE A 222 -17.93 6.74 15.26
CA ILE A 222 -18.25 7.02 16.67
C ILE A 222 -19.46 7.95 16.79
N THR A 223 -19.51 9.02 15.99
CA THR A 223 -20.66 9.93 15.97
C THR A 223 -21.93 9.19 15.55
N HIS A 224 -21.86 8.34 14.52
CA HIS A 224 -23.01 7.55 14.09
C HIS A 224 -23.41 6.46 15.09
N GLN A 225 -22.47 5.85 15.82
CA GLN A 225 -22.80 4.93 16.90
C GLN A 225 -23.52 5.65 18.05
N LEU A 226 -23.08 6.87 18.43
CA LEU A 226 -23.76 7.70 19.43
C LEU A 226 -25.21 8.02 19.02
N LEU A 227 -25.42 8.31 17.74
CA LEU A 227 -26.71 8.73 17.18
C LEU A 227 -27.57 7.58 16.68
N ALA A 228 -27.07 6.34 16.70
CA ALA A 228 -27.70 5.17 16.10
C ALA A 228 -29.15 5.01 16.56
N TYR A 229 -30.06 4.80 15.61
CA TYR A 229 -31.49 4.59 15.85
C TYR A 229 -32.13 5.72 16.68
N GLY A 230 -31.83 6.97 16.33
CA GLY A 230 -32.32 8.16 17.04
C GLY A 230 -31.70 8.34 18.44
N GLY A 231 -30.50 7.80 18.65
CA GLY A 231 -29.76 7.84 19.92
C GLY A 231 -30.07 6.66 20.86
N ASN A 232 -31.03 5.81 20.52
CA ASN A 232 -31.41 4.67 21.37
C ASN A 232 -30.43 3.49 21.24
N GLY A 233 -29.62 3.45 20.18
CA GLY A 233 -28.68 2.37 19.93
C GLY A 233 -27.42 2.40 20.80
N ALA A 234 -27.01 3.58 21.30
CA ALA A 234 -25.73 3.72 21.98
C ALA A 234 -25.74 3.28 23.46
N SER A 235 -26.89 3.38 24.13
CA SER A 235 -27.01 3.13 25.57
C SER A 235 -26.53 1.72 25.94
N GLY A 236 -25.60 1.65 26.90
CA GLY A 236 -25.06 0.40 27.41
C GLY A 236 -24.02 -0.29 26.51
N LEU A 237 -23.64 0.29 25.36
CA LEU A 237 -22.61 -0.29 24.49
C LEU A 237 -21.20 0.25 24.78
N PHE A 238 -21.11 1.51 25.20
CA PHE A 238 -19.87 2.19 25.55
C PHE A 238 -20.17 3.37 26.48
N ARG A 239 -19.19 3.76 27.30
CA ARG A 239 -19.32 4.86 28.28
C ARG A 239 -18.55 6.13 27.90
N GLY A 240 -17.74 6.05 26.85
CA GLY A 240 -16.98 7.20 26.38
C GLY A 240 -16.35 6.95 25.02
N ALA A 241 -15.85 8.01 24.40
CA ALA A 241 -15.10 7.89 23.16
C ALA A 241 -13.96 8.91 23.00
N ILE A 242 -13.00 8.58 22.14
CA ILE A 242 -11.92 9.45 21.67
C ILE A 242 -12.09 9.59 20.15
N ALA A 243 -12.62 10.74 19.72
CA ALA A 243 -12.90 11.05 18.33
C ALA A 243 -11.80 11.96 17.75
N VAL A 244 -10.89 11.34 17.00
CA VAL A 244 -9.72 12.00 16.40
C VAL A 244 -10.06 12.46 14.98
N SER A 245 -9.97 13.77 14.73
CA SER A 245 -10.15 14.33 13.38
C SER A 245 -11.53 13.94 12.79
N GLY A 246 -12.58 14.09 13.62
CA GLY A 246 -13.97 13.75 13.32
C GLY A 246 -14.82 14.96 12.93
N THR A 247 -15.96 14.71 12.26
CA THR A 247 -16.79 15.76 11.63
C THR A 247 -18.04 16.13 12.42
N GLY A 248 -18.32 15.47 13.55
CA GLY A 248 -19.58 15.66 14.27
C GLY A 248 -20.81 15.33 13.41
N GLY A 249 -20.66 14.50 12.38
CA GLY A 249 -21.72 14.12 11.44
C GLY A 249 -22.00 15.15 10.35
N LEU A 250 -21.25 16.27 10.28
CA LEU A 250 -21.46 17.29 9.24
C LEU A 250 -21.20 16.75 7.82
N ALA A 251 -20.19 15.90 7.66
CA ALA A 251 -19.82 15.34 6.36
C ALA A 251 -20.84 14.33 5.79
N THR A 252 -21.75 13.82 6.62
CA THR A 252 -22.75 12.78 6.26
C THR A 252 -24.19 13.28 6.42
N ASN A 253 -24.38 14.60 6.54
CA ASN A 253 -25.67 15.22 6.85
C ASN A 253 -26.73 15.12 5.74
N SER A 254 -26.30 15.05 4.49
CA SER A 254 -27.18 15.27 3.34
C SER A 254 -27.21 14.10 2.35
N LEU A 255 -26.33 13.11 2.50
CA LEU A 255 -26.32 11.93 1.65
C LEU A 255 -27.54 11.07 1.99
N THR A 256 -28.39 10.79 1.02
CA THR A 256 -29.53 9.88 1.17
C THR A 256 -29.36 8.70 0.22
N PRO A 257 -29.84 7.49 0.57
CA PRO A 257 -29.58 6.31 -0.24
C PRO A 257 -30.28 6.35 -1.60
N ASP A 258 -31.33 7.16 -1.77
CA ASP A 258 -32.13 7.22 -2.99
C ASP A 258 -31.95 8.52 -3.80
N GLU A 259 -30.98 9.37 -3.45
CA GLU A 259 -30.75 10.58 -4.24
C GLU A 259 -30.37 10.26 -5.69
N ALA A 260 -30.64 11.19 -6.61
CA ALA A 260 -30.47 10.95 -8.05
C ALA A 260 -29.06 10.48 -8.43
N ARG A 261 -28.03 11.02 -7.77
CA ARG A 261 -26.63 10.67 -8.02
C ARG A 261 -26.31 9.25 -7.52
N VAL A 262 -26.79 8.88 -6.34
CA VAL A 262 -26.65 7.51 -5.81
C VAL A 262 -27.43 6.52 -6.67
N SER A 263 -28.63 6.88 -7.12
CA SER A 263 -29.44 6.06 -8.03
C SER A 263 -28.73 5.84 -9.38
N GLN A 264 -28.12 6.89 -9.95
CA GLN A 264 -27.34 6.77 -11.18
C GLN A 264 -26.10 5.88 -11.01
N ALA A 265 -25.39 6.01 -9.89
CA ALA A 265 -24.27 5.13 -9.57
C ALA A 265 -24.75 3.68 -9.39
N TYR A 266 -25.88 3.47 -8.71
CA TYR A 266 -26.50 2.15 -8.56
C TYR A 266 -26.88 1.52 -9.92
N ASP A 267 -27.49 2.28 -10.82
CA ASP A 267 -27.78 1.82 -12.18
C ASP A 267 -26.50 1.47 -12.96
N THR A 268 -25.43 2.21 -12.73
CA THR A 268 -24.11 1.91 -13.30
C THR A 268 -23.55 0.60 -12.75
N VAL A 269 -23.67 0.35 -11.45
CA VAL A 269 -23.31 -0.95 -10.85
C VAL A 269 -24.11 -2.07 -11.50
N LEU A 270 -25.44 -1.94 -11.58
CA LEU A 270 -26.30 -2.94 -12.21
C LEU A 270 -25.91 -3.23 -13.67
N ASN A 271 -25.58 -2.19 -14.44
CA ASN A 271 -25.19 -2.34 -15.84
C ASN A 271 -23.84 -3.06 -15.97
N LEU A 272 -22.84 -2.65 -15.19
CA LEU A 272 -21.49 -3.23 -15.25
C LEU A 272 -21.45 -4.67 -14.74
N THR A 273 -22.36 -5.06 -13.84
CA THR A 273 -22.50 -6.45 -13.39
C THR A 273 -23.54 -7.26 -14.18
N SER A 274 -24.14 -6.69 -15.23
CA SER A 274 -25.23 -7.32 -16.01
C SER A 274 -26.48 -7.71 -15.20
N CYS A 275 -26.74 -7.03 -14.08
CA CYS A 275 -27.89 -7.29 -13.20
C CYS A 275 -29.12 -6.43 -13.48
N SER A 276 -29.06 -5.44 -14.38
CA SER A 276 -30.17 -4.48 -14.62
C SER A 276 -31.52 -5.12 -14.98
N ASN A 277 -31.47 -6.24 -15.71
CA ASN A 277 -32.66 -6.97 -16.21
C ASN A 277 -32.99 -8.23 -15.38
N ALA A 278 -32.30 -8.46 -14.26
CA ALA A 278 -32.60 -9.59 -13.39
C ALA A 278 -33.99 -9.45 -12.75
N ALA A 279 -34.67 -10.57 -12.52
CA ALA A 279 -35.97 -10.58 -11.83
C ALA A 279 -35.85 -10.08 -10.39
N ASP A 280 -34.76 -10.44 -9.71
CA ASP A 280 -34.32 -9.84 -8.45
C ASP A 280 -32.87 -9.35 -8.64
N ARG A 281 -32.72 -8.03 -8.64
CA ARG A 281 -31.45 -7.35 -8.89
C ARG A 281 -30.46 -7.54 -7.75
N LEU A 282 -30.93 -7.57 -6.50
CA LEU A 282 -30.06 -7.80 -5.35
C LEU A 282 -29.55 -9.22 -5.36
N ASP A 283 -30.40 -10.22 -5.61
CA ASP A 283 -29.97 -11.62 -5.72
C ASP A 283 -28.96 -11.81 -6.85
N CYS A 284 -29.14 -11.14 -7.99
CA CYS A 284 -28.11 -11.11 -9.03
C CYS A 284 -26.77 -10.52 -8.52
N LEU A 285 -26.79 -9.36 -7.87
CA LEU A 285 -25.57 -8.73 -7.31
C LEU A 285 -24.92 -9.59 -6.23
N ARG A 286 -25.70 -10.40 -5.52
CA ARG A 286 -25.21 -11.32 -4.48
C ARG A 286 -24.44 -12.50 -5.05
N GLU A 287 -24.59 -12.82 -6.33
CA GLU A 287 -23.81 -13.88 -7.01
C GLU A 287 -22.51 -13.34 -7.65
N VAL A 288 -22.40 -12.02 -7.84
CA VAL A 288 -21.19 -11.37 -8.39
C VAL A 288 -20.02 -11.55 -7.43
N ASP A 289 -18.83 -11.89 -7.95
CA ASP A 289 -17.60 -11.96 -7.16
C ASP A 289 -17.39 -10.69 -6.33
N TYR A 290 -17.01 -10.83 -5.06
CA TYR A 290 -16.98 -9.70 -4.14
C TYR A 290 -15.92 -8.66 -4.52
N LYS A 291 -14.81 -9.08 -5.13
CA LYS A 291 -13.72 -8.17 -5.54
C LYS A 291 -14.19 -7.37 -6.76
N ALA A 292 -14.74 -8.06 -7.77
CA ALA A 292 -15.34 -7.42 -8.93
C ALA A 292 -16.46 -6.44 -8.54
N LEU A 293 -17.32 -6.82 -7.58
CA LEU A 293 -18.41 -5.96 -7.11
C LEU A 293 -17.89 -4.74 -6.37
N TYR A 294 -16.82 -4.88 -5.59
CA TYR A 294 -16.15 -3.75 -4.96
C TYR A 294 -15.58 -2.77 -6.00
N ASP A 295 -14.86 -3.28 -6.99
CA ASP A 295 -14.25 -2.49 -8.08
C ASP A 295 -15.29 -1.73 -8.89
N VAL A 296 -16.36 -2.42 -9.29
CA VAL A 296 -17.49 -1.83 -10.01
C VAL A 296 -18.16 -0.75 -9.15
N GLY A 297 -18.28 -0.96 -7.85
CA GLY A 297 -18.74 0.06 -6.91
C GLY A 297 -17.87 1.32 -7.00
N GLN A 298 -16.55 1.19 -6.86
CA GLN A 298 -15.63 2.33 -6.93
C GLN A 298 -15.71 3.05 -8.28
N GLN A 299 -15.76 2.29 -9.39
CA GLN A 299 -15.92 2.83 -10.74
C GLN A 299 -17.24 3.61 -10.89
N ALA A 300 -18.35 3.07 -10.40
CA ALA A 300 -19.65 3.72 -10.44
C ALA A 300 -19.68 5.01 -9.61
N SER A 301 -19.03 5.02 -8.44
CA SER A 301 -18.90 6.23 -7.63
C SER A 301 -18.14 7.33 -8.37
N ALA A 302 -17.01 6.96 -9.01
CA ALA A 302 -16.19 7.90 -9.78
C ALA A 302 -16.94 8.44 -11.01
N ALA A 303 -17.68 7.59 -11.72
CA ALA A 303 -18.49 7.97 -12.89
C ALA A 303 -19.62 8.95 -12.53
N ALA A 304 -20.13 8.89 -11.31
CA ALA A 304 -21.16 9.80 -10.80
C ALA A 304 -20.60 11.15 -10.28
N GLY A 305 -19.27 11.33 -10.26
CA GLY A 305 -18.57 12.59 -9.95
C GLY A 305 -17.58 12.50 -8.79
N LEU A 306 -17.10 13.64 -8.29
CA LEU A 306 -16.00 13.69 -7.31
C LEU A 306 -16.38 13.53 -5.82
N ALA A 307 -17.64 13.73 -5.45
CA ALA A 307 -18.10 13.51 -4.07
C ALA A 307 -18.23 11.99 -3.76
N PRO A 308 -17.81 11.50 -2.58
CA PRO A 308 -18.00 10.09 -2.23
C PRO A 308 -19.48 9.70 -2.14
N LEU A 309 -19.84 8.52 -2.65
CA LEU A 309 -21.24 8.04 -2.67
C LEU A 309 -21.50 6.84 -1.75
N TRP A 310 -20.56 5.90 -1.64
CA TRP A 310 -20.71 4.70 -0.79
C TRP A 310 -20.29 5.00 0.64
N TRP A 311 -20.99 5.95 1.26
CA TRP A 311 -20.73 6.51 2.59
C TRP A 311 -21.97 6.36 3.49
N PRO A 312 -21.85 6.63 4.81
CA PRO A 312 -23.02 6.71 5.68
C PRO A 312 -24.10 7.66 5.13
N SER A 313 -25.32 7.16 4.98
CA SER A 313 -26.44 7.89 4.42
C SER A 313 -27.61 7.98 5.39
N VAL A 314 -28.36 9.08 5.36
CA VAL A 314 -29.59 9.26 6.14
C VAL A 314 -30.67 8.35 5.56
N ASP A 315 -30.84 7.18 6.17
CA ASP A 315 -31.70 6.09 5.69
C ASP A 315 -33.04 5.98 6.44
N GLY A 316 -33.23 6.76 7.51
CA GLY A 316 -34.44 6.71 8.33
C GLY A 316 -34.48 5.53 9.31
N ASP A 317 -33.42 4.70 9.35
CA ASP A 317 -33.29 3.52 10.23
C ASP A 317 -32.09 3.69 11.17
N PHE A 318 -30.87 3.37 10.71
CA PHE A 318 -29.67 3.52 11.53
C PHE A 318 -29.36 5.00 11.73
N ILE A 319 -29.45 5.79 10.65
CA ILE A 319 -29.33 7.25 10.66
C ILE A 319 -30.71 7.81 10.37
N THR A 320 -31.46 8.08 11.45
CA THR A 320 -32.89 8.44 11.36
C THR A 320 -33.14 9.81 10.75
N GLU A 321 -32.17 10.72 10.83
CA GLU A 321 -32.23 12.08 10.32
C GLU A 321 -30.81 12.65 10.19
N SER A 322 -30.69 13.91 9.77
CA SER A 322 -29.40 14.61 9.74
C SER A 322 -28.70 14.54 11.12
N PRO A 323 -27.47 13.98 11.20
CA PRO A 323 -26.70 13.89 12.43
C PRO A 323 -26.58 15.23 13.17
N SER A 324 -26.37 16.33 12.43
CA SER A 324 -26.27 17.66 13.04
C SER A 324 -27.57 18.13 13.67
N LEU A 325 -28.73 17.85 13.06
CA LEU A 325 -30.02 18.21 13.64
C LEU A 325 -30.31 17.37 14.89
N GLN A 326 -29.96 16.08 14.86
CA GLN A 326 -30.11 15.20 16.01
C GLN A 326 -29.22 15.63 17.20
N LEU A 327 -27.96 15.97 16.93
CA LEU A 327 -27.03 16.52 17.92
C LEU A 327 -27.50 17.86 18.50
N ALA A 328 -27.88 18.81 17.64
CA ALA A 328 -28.37 20.11 18.09
C ALA A 328 -29.63 19.99 18.97
N ALA A 329 -30.48 18.99 18.69
CA ALA A 329 -31.67 18.71 19.48
C ALA A 329 -31.41 17.90 20.76
N GLY A 330 -30.18 17.44 21.01
CA GLY A 330 -29.84 16.65 22.19
C GLY A 330 -30.44 15.26 22.22
N ARG A 331 -30.72 14.65 21.05
CA ARG A 331 -31.29 13.30 20.90
C ARG A 331 -30.19 12.22 20.86
N PHE A 332 -29.52 12.06 22.00
CA PHE A 332 -28.46 11.08 22.22
C PHE A 332 -28.27 10.80 23.73
N PRO A 333 -27.63 9.68 24.12
CA PRO A 333 -27.33 9.40 25.53
C PRO A 333 -26.31 10.39 26.11
N ARG A 334 -26.58 10.90 27.31
CA ARG A 334 -25.80 11.98 27.94
C ARG A 334 -24.76 11.50 28.94
N ASP A 335 -24.68 10.20 29.14
CA ASP A 335 -23.75 9.51 30.02
C ASP A 335 -22.48 9.03 29.30
N ILE A 336 -22.31 9.42 28.04
CA ILE A 336 -21.17 9.08 27.20
C ILE A 336 -20.28 10.31 27.06
N ASN A 337 -19.10 10.28 27.66
CA ASN A 337 -18.15 11.40 27.62
C ASN A 337 -17.23 11.31 26.40
N PHE A 338 -16.57 12.42 26.06
CA PHE A 338 -15.72 12.48 24.86
C PHE A 338 -14.35 13.14 25.08
N ILE A 339 -13.32 12.62 24.42
CA ILE A 339 -12.19 13.42 23.95
C ILE A 339 -12.41 13.67 22.46
N SER A 340 -12.27 14.91 21.99
CA SER A 340 -12.39 15.22 20.56
C SER A 340 -11.41 16.31 20.12
N GLY A 341 -10.64 16.06 19.07
CA GLY A 341 -9.68 17.05 18.59
C GLY A 341 -9.38 16.90 17.11
N THR A 342 -8.55 17.82 16.63
CA THR A 342 -8.20 17.95 15.22
C THR A 342 -6.74 18.35 15.09
N ASN A 343 -6.17 18.09 13.92
CA ASN A 343 -4.91 18.67 13.52
C ASN A 343 -5.06 20.15 13.13
N SER A 344 -3.97 20.90 13.17
CA SER A 344 -3.96 22.28 12.71
C SER A 344 -4.24 22.44 11.23
N ASP A 345 -3.95 21.45 10.37
CA ASP A 345 -4.00 21.60 8.91
C ASP A 345 -4.70 20.44 8.19
N GLU A 346 -5.86 20.03 8.72
CA GLU A 346 -6.69 18.92 8.22
C GLU A 346 -6.93 18.93 6.70
N GLY A 347 -7.12 20.10 6.11
CA GLY A 347 -7.51 20.21 4.70
C GLY A 347 -6.35 20.19 3.71
N LEU A 348 -5.09 20.12 4.15
CA LEU A 348 -3.94 20.05 3.23
C LEU A 348 -4.03 18.81 2.32
N LEU A 349 -4.41 17.66 2.87
CA LEU A 349 -4.58 16.41 2.12
C LEU A 349 -5.68 16.55 1.05
N VAL A 350 -6.81 17.15 1.40
CA VAL A 350 -7.95 17.34 0.49
C VAL A 350 -7.61 18.33 -0.63
N ALA A 351 -6.90 19.41 -0.31
CA ALA A 351 -6.46 20.39 -1.30
C ALA A 351 -5.47 19.79 -2.31
N GLN A 352 -4.60 18.90 -1.86
CA GLN A 352 -3.69 18.16 -2.74
C GLN A 352 -4.45 17.22 -3.68
N LEU A 353 -5.34 16.40 -3.12
CA LEU A 353 -6.16 15.46 -3.90
C LEU A 353 -6.96 16.18 -4.99
N LEU A 354 -7.62 17.29 -4.64
CA LEU A 354 -8.38 18.08 -5.60
C LEU A 354 -7.53 18.56 -6.77
N GLN A 355 -6.30 19.01 -6.51
CA GLN A 355 -5.42 19.49 -7.58
C GLN A 355 -4.84 18.37 -8.43
N GLN A 356 -4.60 17.19 -7.87
CA GLN A 356 -4.22 16.03 -8.68
C GLN A 356 -5.34 15.60 -9.65
N PHE A 357 -6.59 15.69 -9.22
CA PHE A 357 -7.73 15.33 -10.09
C PHE A 357 -8.13 16.43 -11.08
N LEU A 358 -8.05 17.70 -10.67
CA LEU A 358 -8.59 18.83 -11.45
C LEU A 358 -7.50 19.73 -12.07
N GLY A 359 -6.23 19.49 -11.76
CA GLY A 359 -5.14 20.42 -12.05
C GLY A 359 -4.99 21.52 -10.98
N PRO A 360 -3.95 22.36 -11.08
CA PRO A 360 -3.72 23.45 -10.14
C PRO A 360 -4.89 24.44 -10.13
N ILE A 361 -5.32 24.86 -8.94
CA ILE A 361 -6.41 25.84 -8.76
C ILE A 361 -5.77 27.22 -8.58
N GLU A 362 -5.91 28.08 -9.58
CA GLU A 362 -5.21 29.38 -9.63
C GLU A 362 -6.10 30.57 -9.25
N ASP A 363 -7.42 30.50 -9.46
CA ASP A 363 -8.31 31.64 -9.32
C ASP A 363 -9.63 31.35 -8.60
N ASP A 364 -10.29 32.43 -8.17
CA ASP A 364 -11.56 32.40 -7.44
C ASP A 364 -12.70 31.78 -8.28
N ALA A 365 -12.68 31.95 -9.61
CA ALA A 365 -13.73 31.42 -10.47
C ALA A 365 -13.70 29.88 -10.51
N THR A 366 -12.50 29.31 -10.60
CA THR A 366 -12.28 27.87 -10.55
C THR A 366 -12.65 27.30 -9.19
N LEU A 367 -12.25 27.97 -8.10
CA LEU A 367 -12.62 27.54 -6.75
C LEU A 367 -14.14 27.66 -6.49
N LEU A 368 -14.80 28.71 -6.97
CA LEU A 368 -16.26 28.84 -6.91
C LEU A 368 -16.96 27.75 -7.70
N PHE A 369 -16.44 27.37 -8.88
CA PHE A 369 -16.97 26.25 -9.64
C PHE A 369 -16.82 24.95 -8.87
N ILE A 370 -15.67 24.70 -8.23
CA ILE A 370 -15.45 23.50 -7.42
C ILE A 370 -16.43 23.47 -6.24
N LEU A 371 -16.50 24.57 -5.47
CA LEU A 371 -17.40 24.68 -4.32
C LEU A 371 -18.87 24.53 -4.75
N GLY A 372 -19.28 25.24 -5.79
CA GLY A 372 -20.66 25.23 -6.28
C GLY A 372 -21.03 23.93 -6.98
N ALA A 373 -20.26 23.44 -7.93
CA ALA A 373 -20.65 22.28 -8.73
C ALA A 373 -20.43 20.93 -8.01
N LEU A 374 -19.40 20.82 -7.16
CA LEU A 374 -18.94 19.52 -6.65
C LEU A 374 -19.32 19.28 -5.19
N PHE A 375 -19.37 20.32 -4.35
CA PHE A 375 -19.55 20.19 -2.91
C PHE A 375 -20.86 20.80 -2.40
N PHE A 376 -21.26 21.93 -2.99
CA PHE A 376 -22.44 22.71 -2.59
C PHE A 376 -23.34 23.08 -3.79
N PRO A 377 -23.82 22.11 -4.59
CA PRO A 377 -24.66 22.40 -5.77
C PRO A 377 -26.02 23.00 -5.45
N ALA A 378 -26.45 22.93 -4.19
CA ALA A 378 -27.64 23.63 -3.72
C ALA A 378 -27.33 25.02 -3.13
N ALA A 379 -26.05 25.43 -3.02
CA ALA A 379 -25.69 26.73 -2.50
C ALA A 379 -25.97 27.84 -3.51
N ARG A 380 -26.57 28.92 -3.01
CA ARG A 380 -26.75 30.13 -3.82
C ARG A 380 -25.37 30.76 -4.05
N PRO A 381 -25.15 31.41 -5.21
CA PRO A 381 -23.89 32.07 -5.50
C PRO A 381 -23.43 33.05 -4.40
N GLU A 382 -24.36 33.75 -3.74
CA GLU A 382 -24.02 34.67 -2.65
C GLU A 382 -23.42 33.94 -1.44
N VAL A 383 -23.86 32.71 -1.17
CA VAL A 383 -23.32 31.90 -0.07
C VAL A 383 -21.93 31.38 -0.41
N LEU A 384 -21.71 30.96 -1.66
CA LEU A 384 -20.38 30.57 -2.14
C LEU A 384 -19.39 31.74 -2.07
N GLN A 385 -19.86 32.94 -2.42
CA GLN A 385 -19.06 34.16 -2.27
C GLN A 385 -18.78 34.47 -0.80
N MET A 386 -19.77 34.33 0.09
CA MET A 386 -19.55 34.49 1.53
C MET A 386 -18.53 33.50 2.10
N ILE A 387 -18.49 32.26 1.58
CA ILE A 387 -17.45 31.30 1.93
C ILE A 387 -16.09 31.86 1.49
N LEU A 388 -15.93 32.25 0.22
CA LEU A 388 -14.68 32.84 -0.26
C LEU A 388 -14.25 34.06 0.57
N ASP A 389 -15.15 35.00 0.83
CA ASP A 389 -14.86 36.24 1.58
C ASP A 389 -14.41 35.95 3.03
N ALA A 390 -14.76 34.80 3.59
CA ALA A 390 -14.30 34.35 4.91
C ALA A 390 -12.84 33.86 4.92
N TYR A 391 -12.27 33.54 3.74
CA TYR A 391 -10.89 33.06 3.59
C TYR A 391 -10.12 33.91 2.57
N PRO A 392 -9.74 35.16 2.87
CA PRO A 392 -8.99 35.99 1.91
C PRO A 392 -7.61 35.39 1.59
N VAL A 393 -7.18 35.46 0.32
CA VAL A 393 -5.88 34.91 -0.15
C VAL A 393 -4.68 35.63 0.48
N ASP A 394 -4.85 36.90 0.84
CA ASP A 394 -3.84 37.79 1.44
C ASP A 394 -3.94 37.89 2.98
N ALA A 395 -4.77 37.04 3.61
CA ALA A 395 -4.93 37.04 5.06
C ALA A 395 -3.56 36.81 5.76
N PRO A 396 -3.05 37.76 6.57
CA PRO A 396 -1.84 37.54 7.33
C PRO A 396 -2.17 36.52 8.42
N SER A 397 -1.75 35.24 8.23
CA SER A 397 -1.96 34.08 9.13
C SER A 397 -2.79 34.44 10.38
N PRO A 398 -4.11 34.22 10.36
CA PRO A 398 -4.84 33.04 9.90
C PRO A 398 -5.16 33.02 8.39
N PRO A 399 -5.43 31.85 7.78
CA PRO A 399 -5.74 30.56 8.43
C PRO A 399 -4.69 29.43 8.36
N TYR A 400 -3.43 29.67 7.96
CA TYR A 400 -2.40 28.61 7.83
C TYR A 400 -1.35 28.63 8.94
N SER A 401 -0.93 27.44 9.40
CA SER A 401 0.30 27.24 10.21
C SER A 401 1.60 27.57 9.45
N LEU A 402 1.49 27.87 8.13
CA LEU A 402 2.57 28.21 7.22
C LEU A 402 2.93 29.70 7.28
N PRO A 403 4.19 30.12 7.55
CA PRO A 403 4.61 31.49 7.32
C PRO A 403 4.64 31.82 5.82
N MET A 404 3.95 32.89 5.39
CA MET A 404 3.85 33.31 3.98
C MET A 404 4.94 34.30 3.51
N LYS A 405 5.96 34.60 4.32
CA LYS A 405 6.98 35.60 3.95
C LYS A 405 8.37 35.23 4.44
N ALA A 406 9.28 34.97 3.49
CA ALA A 406 10.55 35.68 3.52
C ALA A 406 10.29 37.13 3.08
N THR A 407 11.05 38.09 3.60
CA THR A 407 10.99 39.52 3.28
C THR A 407 11.20 39.87 1.78
N SER A 408 11.28 38.87 0.89
CA SER A 408 11.68 38.96 -0.52
C SER A 408 10.62 38.58 -1.57
N GLY A 409 9.46 38.00 -1.21
CA GLY A 409 8.37 37.73 -2.18
C GLY A 409 8.30 36.32 -2.81
N GLU A 410 8.97 35.32 -2.23
CA GLU A 410 8.93 33.91 -2.67
C GLU A 410 7.94 33.07 -1.83
N ASP A 411 7.20 32.14 -2.45
CA ASP A 411 6.26 31.21 -1.79
C ASP A 411 6.97 29.87 -1.48
N VAL A 412 7.74 29.88 -0.40
CA VAL A 412 8.57 28.73 0.04
C VAL A 412 7.78 27.42 0.18
N PHE A 413 6.49 27.47 0.51
CA PHE A 413 5.66 26.26 0.59
C PHE A 413 5.34 25.71 -0.80
N CYS A 414 4.81 26.55 -1.70
CA CYS A 414 4.52 26.08 -3.05
C CYS A 414 5.80 25.73 -3.81
N ASP A 415 6.91 26.41 -3.53
CA ASP A 415 8.22 26.07 -4.09
C ASP A 415 8.70 24.72 -3.57
N ALA A 416 8.52 24.42 -2.27
CA ALA A 416 8.80 23.11 -1.71
C ALA A 416 7.87 22.01 -2.26
N MET A 417 6.56 22.29 -2.43
CA MET A 417 5.62 21.37 -3.08
C MET A 417 6.03 21.09 -4.53
N LYS A 418 6.42 22.11 -5.30
CA LYS A 418 6.89 21.94 -6.68
C LYS A 418 8.23 21.20 -6.77
N ALA A 419 9.16 21.49 -5.85
CA ALA A 419 10.42 20.75 -5.73
C ALA A 419 10.19 19.26 -5.43
N ALA A 420 9.07 18.95 -4.77
CA ALA A 420 8.59 17.60 -4.48
C ALA A 420 7.76 16.95 -5.61
N GLY A 421 7.69 17.57 -6.79
CA GLY A 421 6.85 17.10 -7.90
C GLY A 421 5.34 17.22 -7.67
N GLN A 422 4.91 17.96 -6.64
CA GLN A 422 3.49 18.14 -6.30
C GLN A 422 2.90 19.43 -6.92
N LEU A 423 1.61 19.38 -7.26
CA LEU A 423 0.87 20.55 -7.74
C LEU A 423 0.60 21.55 -6.61
N CYS A 424 0.89 22.83 -6.84
CA CYS A 424 0.57 23.91 -5.92
C CYS A 424 0.17 25.17 -6.69
N GLY A 425 -1.15 25.36 -6.87
CA GLY A 425 -1.75 26.56 -7.43
C GLY A 425 -1.96 27.67 -6.39
N ALA A 426 -2.21 28.90 -6.84
CA ALA A 426 -2.34 30.06 -5.96
C ALA A 426 -3.47 29.93 -4.91
N GLN A 427 -4.50 29.11 -5.17
CA GLN A 427 -5.60 28.87 -4.23
C GLN A 427 -5.37 27.65 -3.32
N TYR A 428 -4.21 26.99 -3.38
CA TYR A 428 -3.93 25.75 -2.63
C TYR A 428 -4.29 25.91 -1.15
N ARG A 429 -3.71 26.93 -0.51
CA ARG A 429 -3.90 27.15 0.92
C ARG A 429 -5.36 27.51 1.19
N ARG A 430 -5.96 28.43 0.41
CA ARG A 430 -7.39 28.80 0.54
C ARG A 430 -8.31 27.58 0.52
N THR A 431 -8.06 26.70 -0.44
CA THR A 431 -8.72 25.40 -0.58
C THR A 431 -8.54 24.56 0.68
N ALA A 432 -7.31 24.39 1.17
CA ALA A 432 -7.02 23.62 2.38
C ALA A 432 -7.73 24.17 3.63
N ALA A 433 -7.80 25.49 3.83
CA ALA A 433 -8.53 26.07 4.95
C ALA A 433 -10.03 25.81 4.85
N ILE A 434 -10.62 26.10 3.68
CA ILE A 434 -12.06 25.90 3.46
C ILE A 434 -12.45 24.45 3.75
N PHE A 435 -11.73 23.48 3.19
CA PHE A 435 -12.06 22.06 3.35
C PHE A 435 -11.74 21.53 4.76
N GLY A 436 -10.61 21.94 5.36
CA GLY A 436 -10.26 21.55 6.73
C GLY A 436 -11.29 22.05 7.75
N ASP A 437 -11.78 23.27 7.57
CA ASP A 437 -12.79 23.85 8.43
C ASP A 437 -14.17 23.26 8.17
N PHE A 438 -14.58 23.18 6.90
CA PHE A 438 -15.88 22.64 6.52
C PHE A 438 -16.07 21.19 6.99
N GLN A 439 -15.07 20.33 6.76
CA GLN A 439 -15.23 18.90 7.02
C GLN A 439 -14.96 18.55 8.48
N ILE A 440 -13.88 19.07 9.08
CA ILE A 440 -13.34 18.51 10.33
C ILE A 440 -13.42 19.53 11.47
N ILE A 441 -12.81 20.72 11.35
CA ILE A 441 -12.61 21.61 12.50
C ILE A 441 -13.92 22.24 12.98
N ASN A 442 -14.78 22.72 12.08
CA ASN A 442 -16.09 23.23 12.46
C ASN A 442 -17.00 22.09 12.93
N GLY A 443 -16.88 20.90 12.33
CA GLY A 443 -17.59 19.71 12.76
C GLY A 443 -17.28 19.32 14.20
N ARG A 444 -15.99 19.28 14.54
CA ARG A 444 -15.53 19.05 15.91
C ARG A 444 -15.97 20.15 16.88
N ARG A 445 -15.98 21.43 16.45
CA ARG A 445 -16.49 22.55 17.28
C ARG A 445 -17.97 22.40 17.57
N PHE A 446 -18.75 22.23 16.51
CA PHE A 446 -20.18 22.00 16.58
C PHE A 446 -20.51 20.80 17.47
N PHE A 447 -19.76 19.70 17.36
CA PHE A 447 -19.92 18.52 18.19
C PHE A 447 -19.67 18.81 19.67
N ALA A 448 -18.51 19.40 20.00
CA ALA A 448 -18.16 19.74 21.38
C ALA A 448 -19.17 20.73 22.01
N GLU A 449 -19.59 21.75 21.26
CA GLU A 449 -20.62 22.68 21.72
C GLU A 449 -21.96 21.98 21.93
N SER A 450 -22.36 21.08 21.03
CA SER A 450 -23.65 20.37 21.13
C SER A 450 -23.68 19.44 22.34
N LEU A 451 -22.57 18.74 22.62
CA LEU A 451 -22.41 17.92 23.82
C LEU A 451 -22.43 18.77 25.10
N ALA A 452 -21.62 19.82 25.16
CA ALA A 452 -21.53 20.70 26.32
C ALA A 452 -22.87 21.41 26.62
N LYS A 453 -23.63 21.81 25.58
CA LYS A 453 -25.00 22.36 25.72
C LYS A 453 -25.97 21.40 26.41
N GLN A 454 -25.73 20.09 26.28
CA GLN A 454 -26.55 19.05 26.91
C GLN A 454 -25.97 18.56 28.25
N GLY A 455 -24.89 19.16 28.74
CA GLY A 455 -24.23 18.79 30.00
C GLY A 455 -23.38 17.53 29.90
N VAL A 456 -22.95 17.15 28.69
CA VAL A 456 -22.01 16.04 28.48
C VAL A 456 -20.58 16.55 28.56
N ASP A 457 -19.73 15.85 29.32
CA ASP A 457 -18.33 16.21 29.43
C ASP A 457 -17.59 15.87 28.13
N VAL A 458 -16.96 16.89 27.54
CA VAL A 458 -16.08 16.76 26.38
C VAL A 458 -14.79 17.51 26.62
N PHE A 459 -13.66 16.85 26.35
CA PHE A 459 -12.32 17.43 26.40
C PHE A 459 -11.84 17.65 24.97
N THR A 460 -11.39 18.86 24.64
CA THR A 460 -10.94 19.15 23.28
C THR A 460 -9.46 19.47 23.19
N TYR A 461 -8.85 19.11 22.07
CA TYR A 461 -7.45 19.42 21.77
C TYR A 461 -7.29 19.93 20.33
N ARG A 462 -6.18 20.64 20.12
CA ARG A 462 -5.62 20.90 18.79
C ARG A 462 -4.22 20.29 18.76
N PHE A 463 -3.98 19.37 17.83
CA PHE A 463 -2.66 18.84 17.58
C PHE A 463 -1.95 19.75 16.59
N ASP A 464 -0.79 20.26 16.97
CA ASP A 464 -0.01 21.25 16.23
C ASP A 464 1.48 20.89 16.22
N THR A 465 1.80 19.60 16.32
CA THR A 465 3.17 19.12 16.26
C THR A 465 3.45 18.65 14.84
N ASN A 466 4.41 19.27 14.17
CA ASN A 466 4.91 18.75 12.90
C ASN A 466 5.75 17.50 13.17
N PRO A 467 5.33 16.29 12.75
CA PRO A 467 6.06 15.08 13.08
C PRO A 467 7.09 14.71 12.02
N THR A 468 7.26 15.49 10.95
CA THR A 468 8.15 15.15 9.83
C THR A 468 9.47 15.92 9.88
N SER A 469 10.58 15.19 9.90
CA SER A 469 11.86 15.64 9.34
C SER A 469 11.93 15.47 7.81
N ILE A 470 10.87 14.91 7.21
CA ILE A 470 10.76 14.57 5.80
C ILE A 470 10.49 15.87 5.02
N PRO A 471 11.30 16.22 4.00
CA PRO A 471 10.94 17.24 3.01
C PRO A 471 9.56 16.90 2.43
N ILE A 472 8.79 17.89 1.96
CA ILE A 472 7.57 17.60 1.19
C ILE A 472 7.96 16.60 0.09
N SER A 473 7.39 15.40 0.09
CA SER A 473 7.83 14.31 -0.81
C SER A 473 6.69 13.44 -1.33
N SER A 474 5.48 13.53 -0.75
CA SER A 474 4.32 12.75 -1.21
C SER A 474 2.98 13.38 -0.81
N ILE A 475 1.89 12.86 -1.40
CA ILE A 475 0.50 13.28 -1.16
C ILE A 475 0.05 13.18 0.32
N LEU A 476 0.60 12.23 1.07
CA LEU A 476 0.27 11.96 2.47
C LEU A 476 1.08 12.83 3.45
N THR A 477 2.14 13.47 2.95
CA THR A 477 3.11 14.22 3.76
C THR A 477 3.44 15.56 3.10
N PRO A 478 2.49 16.51 2.99
CA PRO A 478 2.76 17.87 2.51
C PRO A 478 3.63 18.69 3.49
N GLY A 479 4.28 18.03 4.48
CA GLY A 479 4.80 18.62 5.70
C GLY A 479 3.68 19.06 6.66
N PHE A 480 4.08 19.56 7.83
CA PHE A 480 3.20 20.22 8.82
C PHE A 480 2.21 19.28 9.53
N THR A 481 1.28 19.86 10.27
CA THR A 481 0.31 19.12 11.08
C THR A 481 -0.94 18.81 10.25
N ALA A 482 -0.74 18.02 9.19
CA ALA A 482 -1.79 17.60 8.25
C ALA A 482 -2.67 16.46 8.82
N HIS A 483 -3.73 16.09 8.11
CA HIS A 483 -4.58 14.97 8.48
C HIS A 483 -3.78 13.66 8.66
N SER A 484 -4.07 12.90 9.72
CA SER A 484 -3.42 11.61 10.07
C SER A 484 -1.98 11.72 10.61
N THR A 485 -1.39 12.91 10.72
CA THR A 485 -0.02 13.09 11.24
C THR A 485 0.13 12.77 12.73
N GLU A 486 -0.98 12.78 13.48
CA GLU A 486 -1.09 12.47 14.90
C GLU A 486 -0.97 10.97 15.25
N TYR A 487 -1.14 10.07 14.26
CA TYR A 487 -1.13 8.61 14.48
C TYR A 487 0.10 8.14 15.26
N THR A 488 1.30 8.56 14.86
CA THR A 488 2.53 8.08 15.49
C THR A 488 2.70 8.54 16.94
N TYR A 489 1.98 9.58 17.36
CA TYR A 489 1.96 10.08 18.74
C TYR A 489 0.93 9.34 19.58
N PHE A 490 -0.23 9.04 19.00
CA PHE A 490 -1.35 8.50 19.77
C PHE A 490 -1.22 7.00 20.07
N PHE A 491 -0.28 6.32 19.42
CA PHE A 491 0.04 4.92 19.68
C PHE A 491 1.40 4.73 20.39
N ASN A 492 2.15 5.80 20.68
CA ASN A 492 3.48 5.75 21.30
C ASN A 492 4.45 4.83 20.52
N LEU A 493 4.46 4.96 19.19
CA LEU A 493 5.33 4.19 18.31
C LEU A 493 6.79 4.67 18.48
N PRO A 494 7.79 3.77 18.44
CA PRO A 494 9.19 4.16 18.61
C PRO A 494 9.74 4.85 17.35
N PRO A 495 10.84 5.63 17.48
CA PRO A 495 11.56 6.15 16.33
C PRO A 495 11.94 5.06 15.33
N GLY A 496 11.85 5.36 14.04
CA GLY A 496 12.14 4.38 12.98
C GLY A 496 11.01 3.35 12.75
N TYR A 497 9.95 3.35 13.57
CA TYR A 497 8.79 2.50 13.32
C TYR A 497 8.04 3.00 12.09
N ASN A 498 8.17 2.28 10.99
CA ASN A 498 7.45 2.53 9.76
C ASN A 498 6.87 1.22 9.27
N MET A 499 5.56 1.06 9.47
CA MET A 499 4.87 -0.11 8.98
C MET A 499 4.27 0.24 7.61
N TYR A 500 4.92 -0.29 6.57
CA TYR A 500 4.52 -0.18 5.16
C TYR A 500 4.75 1.17 4.45
N GLY A 501 5.58 2.06 5.00
CA GLY A 501 6.00 3.26 4.27
C GLY A 501 5.03 4.45 4.29
N MET A 502 3.83 4.28 4.87
CA MET A 502 2.69 5.18 4.60
C MET A 502 2.51 6.35 5.58
N ASN A 503 3.08 6.29 6.79
CA ASN A 503 2.91 7.33 7.81
C ASN A 503 4.23 8.00 8.20
N PRO A 504 4.18 9.30 8.55
CA PRO A 504 5.37 10.02 9.01
C PRO A 504 5.87 9.43 10.32
N GLN A 505 7.10 8.92 10.32
CA GLN A 505 7.75 8.42 11.54
C GLN A 505 7.81 9.52 12.60
N ILE A 506 7.68 9.14 13.88
CA ILE A 506 7.95 10.09 14.95
C ILE A 506 9.42 10.51 14.90
N VAL A 507 9.69 11.81 14.93
CA VAL A 507 11.05 12.33 14.95
C VAL A 507 11.75 11.86 16.24
N ASN A 508 12.99 11.41 16.13
CA ASN A 508 13.79 10.95 17.26
C ASN A 508 14.34 12.11 18.11
N ILE A 509 13.42 12.90 18.69
CA ILE A 509 13.70 14.09 19.49
C ILE A 509 12.95 13.98 20.81
N SER A 510 13.64 14.25 21.93
CA SER A 510 13.10 14.06 23.28
C SER A 510 11.74 14.71 23.48
N SER A 511 11.56 15.97 23.06
CA SER A 511 10.26 16.66 23.17
C SER A 511 9.12 15.98 22.42
N HIS A 512 9.38 15.38 21.25
CA HIS A 512 8.38 14.65 20.47
C HIS A 512 8.05 13.30 21.12
N LEU A 513 9.06 12.57 21.60
CA LEU A 513 8.89 11.28 22.28
C LEU A 513 8.18 11.45 23.63
N GLU A 514 8.56 12.46 24.41
CA GLU A 514 7.90 12.82 25.67
C GLU A 514 6.45 13.25 25.41
N LEU A 515 6.20 14.09 24.39
CA LEU A 515 4.83 14.48 24.02
C LEU A 515 3.99 13.26 23.63
N SER A 516 4.50 12.38 22.78
CA SER A 516 3.84 11.14 22.36
C SER A 516 3.46 10.28 23.56
N ARG A 517 4.43 10.03 24.46
CA ARG A 517 4.17 9.29 25.69
C ARG A 517 3.12 9.98 26.57
N GLY A 518 3.24 11.28 26.79
CA GLY A 518 2.30 12.05 27.60
C GLY A 518 0.87 12.04 27.04
N ILE A 519 0.70 12.06 25.71
CA ILE A 519 -0.62 11.93 25.08
C ILE A 519 -1.22 10.55 25.36
N VAL A 520 -0.45 9.48 25.15
CA VAL A 520 -0.91 8.11 25.43
C VAL A 520 -1.25 7.93 26.90
N ASP A 521 -0.47 8.51 27.81
CA ASP A 521 -0.75 8.46 29.25
C ASP A 521 -2.11 9.13 29.58
N LYS A 522 -2.43 10.25 28.93
CA LYS A 522 -3.73 10.92 29.07
C LYS A 522 -4.88 10.11 28.47
N PHE A 523 -4.67 9.49 27.31
CA PHE A 523 -5.69 8.64 26.68
C PHE A 523 -5.96 7.38 27.50
N VAL A 524 -4.91 6.71 27.98
CA VAL A 524 -5.01 5.58 28.91
C VAL A 524 -5.75 5.99 30.19
N SER A 525 -5.41 7.14 30.78
CA SER A 525 -6.11 7.67 31.96
C SER A 525 -7.61 7.83 31.70
N TYR A 526 -7.96 8.40 30.55
CA TYR A 526 -9.35 8.58 30.15
C TYR A 526 -10.08 7.25 29.91
N ILE A 527 -9.49 6.33 29.15
CA ILE A 527 -10.05 4.99 28.91
C ILE A 527 -10.29 4.27 30.25
N ALA A 528 -9.31 4.34 31.15
CA ALA A 528 -9.35 3.62 32.40
C ALA A 528 -10.37 4.20 33.39
N THR A 529 -10.45 5.53 33.48
CA THR A 529 -11.11 6.22 34.60
C THR A 529 -12.27 7.12 34.20
N GLY A 530 -12.41 7.45 32.91
CA GLY A 530 -13.34 8.46 32.40
C GLY A 530 -12.84 9.90 32.52
N ASP A 531 -11.63 10.11 33.07
CA ASP A 531 -11.01 11.43 33.21
C ASP A 531 -9.53 11.38 32.73
N PRO A 532 -9.13 12.19 31.73
CA PRO A 532 -7.73 12.26 31.29
C PRO A 532 -6.79 12.81 32.38
N ASN A 533 -7.31 13.39 33.46
CA ASN A 533 -6.52 14.01 34.52
C ASN A 533 -6.14 13.08 35.67
N THR A 534 -6.67 11.85 35.72
CA THR A 534 -6.36 10.89 36.80
C THR A 534 -4.86 10.55 36.83
N PHE A 535 -4.26 10.34 35.67
CA PHE A 535 -2.81 10.22 35.55
C PHE A 535 -2.17 11.60 35.30
N LYS A 536 -1.22 11.98 36.15
CA LYS A 536 -0.52 13.27 36.03
C LYS A 536 0.64 13.14 35.06
N VAL A 537 0.71 14.05 34.08
CA VAL A 537 1.86 14.24 33.20
C VAL A 537 2.35 15.66 33.44
N ASP A 538 3.59 15.83 33.87
CA ASP A 538 4.06 17.10 34.47
C ASP A 538 4.00 18.31 33.52
N PHE A 539 4.27 18.09 32.23
CA PHE A 539 4.23 19.16 31.23
C PHE A 539 2.83 19.38 30.62
N ILE A 540 1.85 18.52 30.92
CA ILE A 540 0.47 18.67 30.45
C ILE A 540 -0.36 19.27 31.57
N PRO A 541 -0.88 20.51 31.42
CA PRO A 541 -1.74 21.12 32.43
C PRO A 541 -3.02 20.29 32.60
N LYS A 542 -3.76 20.55 33.69
CA LYS A 542 -5.10 19.95 33.85
C LYS A 542 -5.94 20.26 32.61
N TRP A 543 -6.44 19.21 31.95
CA TRP A 543 -7.28 19.29 30.77
C TRP A 543 -8.71 19.58 31.22
N PRO A 544 -9.25 20.79 31.03
CA PRO A 544 -10.61 21.12 31.45
C PRO A 544 -11.62 20.51 30.46
N THR A 545 -12.83 20.28 30.95
CA THR A 545 -13.99 20.04 30.08
C THR A 545 -14.33 21.33 29.32
N TYR A 546 -14.96 21.16 28.15
CA TYR A 546 -15.32 22.25 27.26
C TYR A 546 -16.44 23.09 27.87
N ASP A 547 -16.13 24.34 28.18
CA ASP A 547 -17.07 25.31 28.74
C ASP A 547 -17.55 26.26 27.64
N LEU A 548 -18.86 26.34 27.40
CA LEU A 548 -19.45 27.25 26.41
C LEU A 548 -19.17 28.73 26.71
N ALA A 549 -18.97 29.10 27.97
CA ALA A 549 -18.65 30.47 28.36
C ALA A 549 -17.16 30.81 28.16
N SER A 550 -16.30 29.79 28.14
CA SER A 550 -14.85 29.92 28.00
C SER A 550 -14.28 28.70 27.27
N PRO A 551 -14.57 28.51 25.97
CA PRO A 551 -14.22 27.31 25.25
C PRO A 551 -12.71 27.23 25.06
N LYS A 552 -12.11 26.09 25.41
CA LYS A 552 -10.66 25.90 25.41
C LYS A 552 -10.26 24.57 24.78
N ASN A 553 -9.17 24.59 24.04
CA ASN A 553 -8.44 23.39 23.62
C ASN A 553 -7.21 23.19 24.48
N LEU A 554 -6.82 21.93 24.66
CA LEU A 554 -5.43 21.57 24.97
C LEU A 554 -4.62 21.62 23.67
N LEU A 555 -3.68 22.55 23.57
CA LEU A 555 -2.72 22.54 22.47
C LEU A 555 -1.67 21.46 22.73
N LEU A 556 -1.50 20.56 21.77
CA LEU A 556 -0.44 19.55 21.77
C LEU A 556 0.61 19.97 20.74
N ASN A 557 1.74 20.51 21.21
CA ASN A 557 2.81 21.02 20.36
C ASN A 557 4.19 20.62 20.92
N ALA A 558 5.04 20.09 20.05
CA ALA A 558 6.47 19.94 20.25
C ALA A 558 7.21 20.49 19.02
N THR A 559 8.41 21.02 19.24
CA THR A 559 9.23 21.66 18.21
C THR A 559 10.57 20.97 18.06
N GLU A 560 10.90 20.59 16.82
CA GLU A 560 12.18 19.99 16.47
C GLU A 560 13.34 20.99 16.59
N SER A 561 13.16 22.22 16.10
CA SER A 561 14.25 23.21 15.95
C SER A 561 14.90 23.64 17.26
N ASP A 562 14.17 23.62 18.37
CA ASP A 562 14.68 23.97 19.70
C ASP A 562 14.37 22.91 20.78
N ASN A 563 13.87 21.74 20.37
CA ASN A 563 13.54 20.59 21.24
C ASN A 563 12.69 20.99 22.46
N LYS A 564 11.57 21.69 22.23
CA LYS A 564 10.67 22.13 23.31
C LYS A 564 9.28 21.53 23.21
N ILE A 565 8.70 21.30 24.38
CA ILE A 565 7.28 20.98 24.53
C ILE A 565 6.54 22.27 24.88
N ASN A 566 5.49 22.58 24.14
CA ASN A 566 4.65 23.77 24.32
C ASN A 566 3.18 23.37 24.44
N VAL A 567 2.91 22.50 25.42
CA VAL A 567 1.55 22.09 25.75
C VAL A 567 0.92 23.14 26.67
N ARG A 568 -0.22 23.69 26.27
CA ARG A 568 -0.94 24.72 27.04
C ARG A 568 -2.43 24.71 26.74
N LEU A 569 -3.20 25.35 27.60
CA LEU A 569 -4.59 25.68 27.28
C LEU A 569 -4.63 26.90 26.38
N GLU A 570 -5.44 26.84 25.34
CA GLU A 570 -5.73 27.96 24.44
C GLU A 570 -7.24 28.12 24.26
N PRO A 571 -7.75 29.34 23.98
CA PRO A 571 -9.12 29.50 23.54
C PRO A 571 -9.40 28.68 22.27
N ASP A 572 -10.57 28.06 22.15
CA ASP A 572 -10.99 27.37 20.92
C ASP A 572 -11.47 28.38 19.86
N THR A 573 -10.58 29.30 19.48
CA THR A 573 -10.81 30.36 18.49
C THR A 573 -10.03 30.15 17.20
N TRP A 574 -9.21 29.11 17.12
CA TRP A 574 -8.49 28.73 15.89
C TRP A 574 -9.50 28.54 14.75
N ARG A 575 -9.38 29.37 13.70
CA ARG A 575 -10.27 29.38 12.54
C ARG A 575 -11.77 29.53 12.87
N ALA A 576 -12.09 30.33 13.89
CA ALA A 576 -13.48 30.61 14.27
C ALA A 576 -14.26 31.45 13.24
N GLU A 577 -13.58 32.18 12.36
CA GLU A 577 -14.22 33.01 11.32
C GLU A 577 -15.00 32.16 10.31
N GLY A 578 -14.49 30.97 9.96
CA GLY A 578 -15.16 29.99 9.10
C GLY A 578 -16.48 29.47 9.70
N HIS A 579 -16.58 29.44 11.03
CA HIS A 579 -17.80 29.07 11.76
C HIS A 579 -18.82 30.23 11.79
N ALA A 580 -18.36 31.47 11.94
CA ALA A 580 -19.20 32.61 12.33
C ALA A 580 -19.96 33.32 11.20
N ARG A 581 -19.66 33.10 9.91
CA ARG A 581 -20.20 33.96 8.82
C ARG A 581 -21.10 33.28 7.77
N PRO A 582 -20.88 32.03 7.31
CA PRO A 582 -21.82 31.40 6.36
C PRO A 582 -22.72 30.30 6.98
N LEU A 583 -22.29 29.64 8.06
CA LEU A 583 -22.87 28.35 8.49
C LEU A 583 -23.94 28.45 9.60
N CYS A 584 -23.92 29.50 10.44
CA CYS A 584 -24.84 29.61 11.58
C CYS A 584 -26.20 30.29 11.28
N HIS A 585 -26.39 30.92 10.12
CA HIS A 585 -27.59 31.74 9.84
C HIS A 585 -28.55 31.18 8.79
N THR A 586 -28.30 29.98 8.25
CA THR A 586 -29.19 29.36 7.28
C THR A 586 -29.86 28.13 7.91
N PRO A 587 -31.13 28.19 8.33
CA PRO A 587 -31.88 27.03 8.84
C PRO A 587 -32.22 26.00 7.74
N TYR A 588 -31.67 26.18 6.54
CA TYR A 588 -31.77 25.27 5.40
C TYR A 588 -30.39 24.66 5.17
N TYR A 589 -30.06 23.62 5.94
CA TYR A 589 -28.96 22.73 5.60
C TYR A 589 -29.27 22.15 4.21
N PHE A 590 -28.32 22.32 3.29
CA PHE A 590 -28.48 22.18 1.84
C PHE A 590 -29.25 20.91 1.43
N ILE A 591 -30.47 21.14 0.94
CA ILE A 591 -31.35 20.12 0.35
C ILE A 591 -30.86 19.87 -1.07
N PHE A 592 -30.36 18.67 -1.37
CA PHE A 592 -30.19 18.21 -2.75
C PHE A 592 -31.58 17.90 -3.33
N SER A 593 -32.01 18.68 -4.32
CA SER A 593 -33.16 18.34 -5.16
C SER A 593 -32.95 18.91 -6.55
N PHE A 594 -32.53 18.08 -7.50
CA PHE A 594 -32.65 18.40 -8.92
C PHE A 594 -33.96 17.83 -9.45
N SER A 595 -34.91 18.72 -9.76
CA SER A 595 -35.96 18.45 -10.74
C SER A 595 -35.47 18.96 -12.09
N LEU A 596 -35.27 18.04 -13.03
CA LEU A 596 -35.06 18.31 -14.46
C LEU A 596 -36.23 19.14 -15.02
N LEU A 597 -35.95 20.30 -15.60
CA LEU A 597 -36.74 20.82 -16.72
C LEU A 597 -35.83 21.47 -17.77
N ALA A 598 -36.01 20.98 -18.99
CA ALA A 598 -35.40 21.40 -20.23
C ALA A 598 -35.60 22.91 -20.53
N TYR A 599 -34.64 23.54 -21.23
CA TYR A 599 -34.79 24.01 -22.62
C TYR A 599 -33.48 24.68 -23.09
N PRO A 600 -33.11 24.57 -24.38
CA PRO A 600 -31.90 25.16 -24.95
C PRO A 600 -32.17 26.59 -25.45
N ASN A 601 -31.17 27.47 -25.40
CA ASN A 601 -31.08 28.53 -26.40
C ASN A 601 -29.63 28.97 -26.66
N PRO A 602 -29.18 29.01 -27.93
CA PRO A 602 -27.83 29.33 -28.33
C PRO A 602 -27.73 30.82 -28.64
N GLU A 603 -26.85 31.56 -27.97
CA GLU A 603 -26.22 32.78 -28.52
C GLU A 603 -25.27 33.39 -27.47
N MET A 604 -24.04 32.88 -27.42
CA MET A 604 -22.89 33.71 -27.06
C MET A 604 -21.61 33.16 -27.70
N ARG A 605 -21.36 33.72 -28.89
CA ARG A 605 -20.08 33.93 -29.58
C ARG A 605 -18.95 32.93 -29.29
N THR A 606 -18.98 31.88 -30.09
CA THR A 606 -17.86 31.14 -30.66
C THR A 606 -16.71 32.05 -31.10
N SER A 607 -15.64 32.10 -30.32
CA SER A 607 -14.25 32.32 -30.78
C SER A 607 -13.33 32.19 -29.56
N SER A 608 -12.99 30.95 -29.17
CA SER A 608 -11.76 30.56 -28.43
C SER A 608 -11.75 29.10 -27.94
N ILE A 609 -12.85 28.32 -28.09
CA ILE A 609 -12.95 26.94 -27.53
C ILE A 609 -13.02 25.86 -28.64
N LEU A 610 -12.58 26.15 -29.87
CA LEU A 610 -12.65 25.19 -30.99
C LEU A 610 -11.29 24.70 -31.51
N SER A 611 -10.20 24.95 -30.78
CA SER A 611 -8.89 24.36 -31.06
C SER A 611 -8.44 23.29 -30.05
N ALA A 612 -9.20 23.07 -28.96
CA ALA A 612 -8.86 22.10 -27.91
C ALA A 612 -9.81 20.88 -27.84
N LEU A 613 -10.88 20.85 -28.65
CA LEU A 613 -11.86 19.75 -28.66
C LEU A 613 -11.97 19.01 -30.00
N ALA A 614 -11.00 19.21 -30.91
CA ALA A 614 -10.90 18.48 -32.19
C ALA A 614 -9.68 17.53 -32.27
N ALA A 615 -9.01 17.24 -31.15
CA ALA A 615 -7.91 16.26 -31.06
C ALA A 615 -8.17 15.12 -30.05
N ALA A 616 -9.39 15.00 -29.51
CA ALA A 616 -9.77 13.93 -28.57
C ALA A 616 -11.03 13.16 -29.00
N GLY A 617 -11.33 13.18 -30.31
CA GLY A 617 -12.55 12.60 -30.88
C GLY A 617 -12.28 11.82 -32.17
N ALA A 618 -11.24 10.99 -32.17
CA ALA A 618 -11.08 9.87 -33.09
C ALA A 618 -10.00 8.94 -32.54
N VAL A 619 -10.30 8.22 -31.45
CA VAL A 619 -9.67 6.90 -31.33
C VAL A 619 -10.40 6.04 -32.35
N SER A 620 -9.89 6.07 -33.59
CA SER A 620 -10.10 4.93 -34.46
C SER A 620 -9.71 3.71 -33.63
N ALA A 621 -10.57 2.71 -33.58
CA ALA A 621 -10.13 1.38 -33.23
C ALA A 621 -8.99 1.06 -34.21
N ARG A 622 -7.74 1.27 -33.78
CA ARG A 622 -6.60 0.66 -34.45
C ARG A 622 -6.87 -0.83 -34.33
N PRO A 623 -6.87 -1.58 -35.45
CA PRO A 623 -6.84 -3.03 -35.32
C PRO A 623 -5.63 -3.34 -34.44
N SER A 624 -5.82 -4.05 -33.32
CA SER A 624 -4.65 -4.66 -32.70
C SER A 624 -4.13 -5.64 -33.74
N ILE A 625 -3.01 -5.30 -34.36
CA ILE A 625 -2.35 -6.17 -35.36
C ILE A 625 -1.79 -7.40 -34.63
N TRP A 626 -1.70 -7.36 -33.31
CA TRP A 626 -1.25 -8.46 -32.46
C TRP A 626 -2.45 -9.10 -31.76
N SER A 627 -2.54 -10.42 -31.92
CA SER A 627 -3.45 -11.26 -31.14
C SER A 627 -2.87 -11.38 -29.73
N ARG A 628 -3.67 -11.14 -28.68
CA ARG A 628 -3.30 -11.37 -27.28
C ARG A 628 -3.17 -12.86 -26.93
N GLN A 629 -2.87 -13.74 -27.90
CA GLN A 629 -2.78 -15.18 -27.64
C GLN A 629 -1.66 -15.51 -26.63
N ASN A 630 -0.56 -14.76 -26.59
CA ASN A 630 0.62 -15.14 -25.83
C ASN A 630 0.51 -14.98 -24.31
N ASP A 631 -0.31 -14.04 -23.81
CA ASP A 631 -0.52 -13.88 -22.35
C ASP A 631 -1.43 -14.99 -21.76
N ALA A 632 -2.13 -15.74 -22.61
CA ALA A 632 -2.94 -16.90 -22.26
C ALA A 632 -2.17 -18.23 -22.34
N ASP A 633 -0.96 -18.23 -22.89
CA ASP A 633 -0.12 -19.42 -23.00
C ASP A 633 0.45 -19.81 -21.63
N ALA A 634 0.50 -21.11 -21.36
CA ALA A 634 1.04 -21.64 -20.11
C ALA A 634 2.48 -21.15 -19.85
N ASN A 635 2.83 -20.97 -18.57
CA ASN A 635 4.19 -20.58 -18.18
C ASN A 635 5.20 -21.66 -18.63
N PRO A 636 6.21 -21.31 -19.44
CA PRO A 636 7.14 -22.31 -19.99
C PRO A 636 8.04 -22.95 -18.92
N PHE A 637 8.23 -22.28 -17.78
CA PHE A 637 9.02 -22.78 -16.65
C PHE A 637 8.20 -23.67 -15.70
N GLU A 638 6.87 -23.63 -15.73
CA GLU A 638 6.05 -24.45 -14.84
C GLU A 638 6.22 -25.94 -15.16
N GLY A 639 6.59 -26.71 -14.13
CA GLY A 639 6.79 -28.16 -14.24
C GLY A 639 8.08 -28.56 -14.98
N ARG A 640 8.98 -27.62 -15.27
CA ARG A 640 10.28 -27.87 -15.91
C ARG A 640 11.43 -27.39 -15.04
N GLN A 641 12.54 -28.12 -15.11
CA GLN A 641 13.78 -27.70 -14.45
C GLN A 641 14.62 -26.87 -15.42
N LEU A 642 15.10 -25.71 -14.97
CA LEU A 642 16.10 -24.95 -15.71
C LEU A 642 17.40 -25.76 -15.77
N PHE A 643 17.88 -25.99 -16.98
CA PHE A 643 19.07 -26.79 -17.25
C PHE A 643 20.32 -26.29 -16.50
N VAL A 644 21.10 -27.23 -15.94
CA VAL A 644 22.38 -26.97 -15.27
C VAL A 644 23.52 -26.84 -16.27
N ASN A 645 24.01 -25.62 -16.47
CA ASN A 645 25.08 -25.28 -17.40
C ASN A 645 26.43 -25.91 -17.00
N GLN A 646 26.80 -27.01 -17.66
CA GLN A 646 28.02 -27.76 -17.37
C GLN A 646 29.31 -26.96 -17.58
N ASN A 647 29.34 -26.03 -18.54
CA ASN A 647 30.50 -25.18 -18.76
C ASN A 647 30.72 -24.24 -17.56
N TYR A 648 29.63 -23.76 -16.95
CA TYR A 648 29.69 -22.94 -15.75
C TYR A 648 30.07 -23.78 -14.51
N THR A 649 29.45 -24.94 -14.34
CA THR A 649 29.76 -25.90 -13.27
C THR A 649 31.24 -26.30 -13.26
N ALA A 650 31.85 -26.48 -14.43
CA ALA A 650 33.28 -26.79 -14.55
C ALA A 650 34.18 -25.64 -14.08
N LYS A 651 33.79 -24.37 -14.30
CA LYS A 651 34.54 -23.21 -13.79
C LYS A 651 34.47 -23.12 -12.26
N LEU A 652 33.30 -23.38 -11.68
CA LEU A 652 33.09 -23.38 -10.22
C LEU A 652 33.92 -24.42 -9.45
N GLU A 653 34.49 -25.41 -10.14
CA GLU A 653 35.37 -26.40 -9.51
C GLU A 653 36.61 -25.75 -8.89
N GLU A 654 37.16 -24.71 -9.54
CA GLU A 654 38.26 -23.92 -8.98
C GLU A 654 37.86 -23.29 -7.64
N THR A 655 36.66 -22.70 -7.58
CA THR A 655 36.10 -22.07 -6.37
C THR A 655 35.89 -23.10 -5.26
N ARG A 656 35.36 -24.28 -5.60
CA ARG A 656 35.14 -25.36 -4.64
C ARG A 656 36.46 -25.85 -4.05
N GLU A 657 37.46 -26.13 -4.89
CA GLU A 657 38.78 -26.59 -4.47
C GLU A 657 39.51 -25.53 -3.63
N ALA A 658 39.32 -24.24 -3.93
CA ALA A 658 39.82 -23.15 -3.11
C ALA A 658 39.26 -23.19 -1.68
N PHE A 659 37.94 -23.39 -1.52
CA PHE A 659 37.31 -23.54 -0.20
C PHE A 659 37.75 -24.81 0.53
N LEU A 660 37.83 -25.96 -0.16
CA LEU A 660 38.29 -27.22 0.42
C LEU A 660 39.75 -27.11 0.90
N THR A 661 40.62 -26.48 0.11
CA THR A 661 42.02 -26.23 0.49
C THR A 661 42.13 -25.32 1.70
N ALA A 662 41.20 -24.37 1.86
CA ALA A 662 41.10 -23.49 3.02
C ALA A 662 40.45 -24.15 4.26
N GLY A 663 39.92 -25.38 4.13
CA GLY A 663 39.19 -26.07 5.19
C GLY A 663 37.79 -25.52 5.46
N ASP A 664 37.17 -24.87 4.46
CA ASP A 664 35.83 -24.27 4.53
C ASP A 664 34.80 -25.18 3.84
N ASP A 665 34.51 -26.31 4.48
CA ASP A 665 33.57 -27.32 3.96
C ASP A 665 32.15 -26.77 3.74
N VAL A 666 31.76 -25.73 4.50
CA VAL A 666 30.43 -25.11 4.41
C VAL A 666 30.29 -24.38 3.08
N ASN A 667 31.23 -23.50 2.74
CA ASN A 667 31.16 -22.78 1.47
C ASN A 667 31.48 -23.69 0.28
N ALA A 668 32.36 -24.69 0.43
CA ALA A 668 32.54 -25.73 -0.58
C ALA A 668 31.23 -26.48 -0.88
N GLY A 669 30.44 -26.81 0.15
CA GLY A 669 29.13 -27.43 0.00
C GLY A 669 28.10 -26.54 -0.69
N LYS A 670 28.14 -25.22 -0.49
CA LYS A 670 27.31 -24.27 -1.25
C LYS A 670 27.69 -24.24 -2.73
N VAL A 671 28.99 -24.21 -3.05
CA VAL A 671 29.46 -24.28 -4.46
C VAL A 671 28.99 -25.58 -5.09
N GLN A 672 29.12 -26.70 -4.39
CA GLN A 672 28.64 -28.00 -4.86
C GLN A 672 27.12 -27.98 -5.15
N TYR A 673 26.32 -27.37 -4.27
CA TYR A 673 24.89 -27.22 -4.50
C TYR A 673 24.60 -26.42 -5.78
N VAL A 674 25.31 -25.31 -6.01
CA VAL A 674 25.20 -24.52 -7.25
C VAL A 674 25.58 -25.36 -8.47
N GLN A 675 26.69 -26.10 -8.40
CA GLN A 675 27.18 -26.98 -9.46
C GLN A 675 26.17 -28.06 -9.86
N GLU A 676 25.42 -28.60 -8.90
CA GLU A 676 24.56 -29.78 -9.09
C GLU A 676 23.09 -29.43 -9.31
N SER A 677 22.61 -28.31 -8.76
CA SER A 677 21.17 -28.04 -8.63
C SER A 677 20.70 -26.70 -9.20
N VAL A 678 21.60 -25.77 -9.53
CA VAL A 678 21.22 -24.43 -9.99
C VAL A 678 21.41 -24.29 -11.50
N GLY A 679 20.30 -24.15 -12.21
CA GLY A 679 20.30 -23.87 -13.65
C GLY A 679 20.68 -22.42 -13.97
N THR A 680 21.44 -22.22 -15.05
CA THR A 680 21.85 -20.88 -15.52
C THR A 680 21.76 -20.79 -17.05
N PHE A 681 21.69 -19.57 -17.58
CA PHE A 681 21.68 -19.36 -19.02
C PHE A 681 23.08 -19.52 -19.64
N VAL A 682 23.14 -20.00 -20.87
CA VAL A 682 24.38 -20.09 -21.66
C VAL A 682 24.52 -18.85 -22.54
N TRP A 683 25.60 -18.09 -22.37
CA TRP A 683 25.87 -16.87 -23.12
C TRP A 683 26.55 -17.17 -24.45
N ILE A 684 25.81 -17.02 -25.54
CA ILE A 684 26.35 -17.20 -26.89
C ILE A 684 26.88 -15.84 -27.34
N SER A 685 28.09 -15.46 -26.92
CA SER A 685 28.55 -14.07 -27.02
C SER A 685 29.26 -13.71 -28.34
N ASN A 686 29.49 -14.68 -29.22
CA ASN A 686 30.16 -14.54 -30.53
C ASN A 686 29.88 -15.77 -31.44
N ILE A 687 30.28 -15.71 -32.72
CA ILE A 687 30.11 -16.80 -33.70
C ILE A 687 30.79 -18.10 -33.24
N ALA A 688 31.96 -18.01 -32.61
CA ALA A 688 32.69 -19.20 -32.15
C ALA A 688 31.95 -19.94 -31.02
N SER A 689 31.19 -19.23 -30.18
CA SER A 689 30.39 -19.80 -29.09
C SER A 689 29.09 -20.48 -29.53
N LEU A 690 28.72 -20.45 -30.82
CA LEU A 690 27.52 -21.15 -31.31
C LEU A 690 27.53 -22.66 -31.02
N GLY A 691 28.72 -23.27 -30.89
CA GLY A 691 28.87 -24.67 -30.51
C GLY A 691 28.44 -24.98 -29.07
N ASP A 692 28.40 -23.97 -28.19
CA ASP A 692 27.97 -24.15 -26.80
C ASP A 692 26.47 -24.48 -26.70
N ILE A 693 25.68 -24.09 -27.72
CA ILE A 693 24.26 -24.48 -27.86
C ILE A 693 24.15 -26.00 -27.99
N ASP A 694 25.02 -26.62 -28.78
CA ASP A 694 25.00 -28.06 -29.03
C ASP A 694 25.29 -28.83 -27.72
N GLY A 695 26.25 -28.34 -26.91
CA GLY A 695 26.55 -28.89 -25.59
C GLY A 695 25.41 -28.73 -24.58
N ALA A 696 24.73 -27.58 -24.58
CA ALA A 696 23.57 -27.34 -23.73
C ALA A 696 22.40 -28.29 -24.09
N ILE A 697 22.15 -28.49 -25.38
CA ILE A 697 21.13 -29.41 -25.89
C ILE A 697 21.46 -30.86 -25.49
N GLU A 698 22.70 -31.30 -25.69
CA GLU A 698 23.12 -32.66 -25.34
C GLU A 698 22.97 -32.93 -23.85
N SER A 699 23.40 -31.98 -23.01
CA SER A 699 23.34 -32.14 -21.56
C SER A 699 21.90 -32.09 -21.02
N ALA A 700 21.05 -31.18 -21.50
CA ALA A 700 19.64 -31.15 -21.13
C ALA A 700 18.90 -32.44 -21.54
N ARG A 701 19.15 -32.96 -22.76
CA ARG A 701 18.62 -34.26 -23.19
C ARG A 701 19.10 -35.40 -22.31
N GLY A 702 20.36 -35.40 -21.91
CA GLY A 702 20.92 -36.38 -20.99
C GLY A 702 20.14 -36.43 -19.68
N VAL A 703 19.97 -35.28 -19.02
CA VAL A 703 19.21 -35.17 -17.77
C VAL A 703 17.75 -35.61 -17.95
N GLN A 704 17.09 -35.17 -19.02
CA GLN A 704 15.70 -35.55 -19.29
C GLN A 704 15.55 -37.06 -19.53
N GLN A 705 16.53 -37.71 -20.18
CA GLN A 705 16.54 -39.16 -20.37
C GLN A 705 16.81 -39.92 -19.08
N GLU A 706 17.67 -39.40 -18.21
CA GLU A 706 18.05 -40.04 -16.94
C GLU A 706 16.97 -39.91 -15.85
N THR A 707 16.37 -38.72 -15.73
CA THR A 707 15.44 -38.37 -14.65
C THR A 707 13.98 -38.50 -15.06
N GLY A 708 13.68 -38.37 -16.36
CA GLY A 708 12.32 -38.23 -16.87
C GLY A 708 11.70 -36.85 -16.63
N GLU A 709 12.43 -35.91 -16.04
CA GLU A 709 11.98 -34.53 -15.79
C GLU A 709 12.22 -33.65 -17.01
N GLU A 710 11.18 -32.94 -17.46
CA GLU A 710 11.29 -32.02 -18.59
C GLU A 710 12.24 -30.87 -18.27
N GLN A 711 13.14 -30.57 -19.21
CA GLN A 711 14.13 -29.51 -19.07
C GLN A 711 13.74 -28.28 -19.89
N ILE A 712 14.09 -27.10 -19.38
CA ILE A 712 14.08 -25.85 -20.14
C ILE A 712 15.51 -25.33 -20.28
N VAL A 713 15.94 -25.02 -21.50
CA VAL A 713 17.29 -24.54 -21.82
C VAL A 713 17.28 -23.02 -21.91
N GLY A 714 18.00 -22.36 -21.01
CA GLY A 714 18.20 -20.91 -21.02
C GLY A 714 19.38 -20.52 -21.92
N LEU A 715 19.17 -19.63 -22.88
CA LEU A 715 20.23 -19.11 -23.77
C LEU A 715 20.20 -17.57 -23.82
N VAL A 716 21.36 -16.94 -23.91
CA VAL A 716 21.48 -15.51 -24.23
C VAL A 716 22.04 -15.36 -25.64
N LEU A 717 21.26 -14.78 -26.53
CA LEU A 717 21.67 -14.41 -27.88
C LEU A 717 22.26 -13.00 -27.80
N TYR A 718 23.58 -12.90 -27.91
CA TYR A 718 24.32 -11.66 -27.64
C TYR A 718 25.46 -11.51 -28.65
N ASN A 719 25.24 -10.83 -29.77
CA ASN A 719 26.32 -10.53 -30.74
C ASN A 719 26.00 -9.36 -31.69
N LEU A 720 25.10 -8.43 -31.33
CA LEU A 720 24.81 -7.28 -32.18
C LEU A 720 26.08 -6.51 -32.59
N PRO A 721 26.14 -5.97 -33.83
CA PRO A 721 27.24 -5.13 -34.25
C PRO A 721 27.27 -3.81 -33.47
N ASP A 722 28.48 -3.36 -33.13
CA ASP A 722 28.71 -2.15 -32.34
C ASP A 722 27.90 -2.14 -31.02
N ARG A 723 27.73 -3.33 -30.40
CA ARG A 723 27.10 -3.46 -29.08
C ARG A 723 27.94 -2.76 -28.01
N ASP A 724 27.30 -2.42 -26.89
CA ASP A 724 27.92 -1.66 -25.79
C ASP A 724 28.52 -0.31 -26.25
N CYS A 725 27.67 0.48 -26.91
CA CYS A 725 28.06 1.75 -27.51
C CYS A 725 28.36 2.88 -26.49
N SER A 726 28.13 2.65 -25.19
CA SER A 726 28.29 3.65 -24.13
C SER A 726 29.31 3.30 -23.06
N ALA A 727 29.53 2.02 -22.72
CA ALA A 727 30.44 1.62 -21.63
C ALA A 727 31.77 1.04 -22.15
N GLY A 728 31.75 0.33 -23.29
CA GLY A 728 32.95 -0.09 -24.04
C GLY A 728 33.73 -1.26 -23.45
N GLU A 729 33.19 -1.96 -22.45
CA GLU A 729 33.84 -3.11 -21.79
C GLU A 729 33.48 -4.45 -22.47
N SER A 730 32.42 -4.49 -23.30
CA SER A 730 31.96 -5.71 -24.01
C SER A 730 31.60 -5.46 -25.48
N ALA A 731 32.41 -4.68 -26.20
CA ALA A 731 32.14 -4.19 -27.57
C ALA A 731 31.83 -5.24 -28.67
N GLY A 732 32.02 -6.54 -28.39
CA GLY A 732 31.70 -7.63 -29.31
C GLY A 732 32.67 -7.74 -30.49
N GLU A 733 32.42 -8.70 -31.40
CA GLU A 733 33.29 -8.97 -32.55
C GLU A 733 32.82 -8.34 -33.87
N LEU A 734 31.57 -7.85 -33.92
CA LEU A 734 30.94 -7.33 -35.12
C LEU A 734 30.87 -5.81 -35.08
N SER A 735 31.13 -5.16 -36.22
CA SER A 735 30.99 -3.70 -36.37
C SER A 735 30.17 -3.34 -37.59
N LEU A 736 29.33 -2.30 -37.51
CA LEU A 736 28.54 -1.83 -38.64
C LEU A 736 29.43 -1.32 -39.78
N ALA A 737 30.61 -0.79 -39.47
CA ALA A 737 31.60 -0.37 -40.45
C ALA A 737 32.12 -1.53 -41.31
N GLU A 738 32.05 -2.76 -40.79
CA GLU A 738 32.60 -3.97 -41.40
C GLU A 738 31.51 -4.95 -41.82
N ASN A 739 30.38 -4.42 -42.30
CA ASN A 739 29.22 -5.23 -42.72
C ASN A 739 28.63 -6.11 -41.60
N GLY A 740 28.80 -5.67 -40.34
CA GLY A 740 28.48 -6.45 -39.16
C GLY A 740 27.02 -6.90 -39.07
N LEU A 741 26.05 -6.07 -39.51
CA LEU A 741 24.64 -6.47 -39.47
C LEU A 741 24.33 -7.64 -40.41
N ALA A 742 24.95 -7.70 -41.60
CA ALA A 742 24.74 -8.83 -42.50
C ALA A 742 25.34 -10.11 -41.92
N ARG A 743 26.54 -10.02 -41.36
CA ARG A 743 27.21 -11.14 -40.69
C ARG A 743 26.42 -11.61 -39.47
N TYR A 744 25.91 -10.68 -38.65
CA TYR A 744 25.04 -10.98 -37.52
C TYR A 744 23.82 -11.81 -37.95
N ARG A 745 23.19 -11.46 -39.07
CA ARG A 745 22.06 -12.25 -39.61
C ARG A 745 22.50 -13.64 -40.07
N THR A 746 23.45 -13.71 -40.99
CA THR A 746 23.72 -14.96 -41.73
C THR A 746 24.73 -15.89 -41.07
N GLU A 747 25.73 -15.35 -40.40
CA GLU A 747 26.79 -16.13 -39.75
C GLU A 747 26.43 -16.48 -38.30
N TYR A 748 25.54 -15.71 -37.67
CA TYR A 748 25.22 -15.84 -36.26
C TYR A 748 23.75 -16.23 -36.00
N VAL A 749 22.77 -15.37 -36.28
CA VAL A 749 21.34 -15.64 -35.99
C VAL A 749 20.81 -16.86 -36.74
N ASP A 750 21.07 -16.99 -38.04
CA ASP A 750 20.62 -18.14 -38.84
C ASP A 750 21.17 -19.46 -38.27
N GLN A 751 22.43 -19.43 -37.79
CA GLN A 751 23.11 -20.58 -37.22
C GLN A 751 22.62 -20.91 -35.80
N PHE A 752 22.26 -19.89 -35.04
CA PHE A 752 21.62 -20.02 -33.73
C PHE A 752 20.24 -20.67 -33.90
N ALA A 753 19.40 -20.10 -34.76
CA ALA A 753 18.04 -20.57 -35.03
C ALA A 753 18.02 -22.01 -35.52
N ALA A 754 18.91 -22.37 -36.46
CA ALA A 754 19.02 -23.73 -36.97
C ALA A 754 19.28 -24.78 -35.86
N ARG A 755 20.08 -24.45 -34.84
CA ARG A 755 20.41 -25.36 -33.74
C ARG A 755 19.24 -25.57 -32.80
N VAL A 756 18.62 -24.49 -32.31
CA VAL A 756 17.51 -24.58 -31.36
C VAL A 756 16.25 -25.18 -31.99
N GLN A 757 15.99 -24.88 -33.26
CA GLN A 757 14.85 -25.46 -33.99
C GLN A 757 15.03 -26.94 -34.30
N ALA A 758 16.28 -27.40 -34.50
CA ALA A 758 16.57 -28.83 -34.66
C ALA A 758 16.31 -29.63 -33.37
N ALA A 759 16.22 -28.97 -32.21
CA ALA A 759 15.93 -29.57 -30.92
C ALA A 759 14.49 -29.34 -30.46
N SER A 760 13.52 -29.60 -31.34
CA SER A 760 12.08 -29.46 -31.07
C SER A 760 11.54 -30.29 -29.88
N ASP A 761 12.30 -31.24 -29.37
CA ASP A 761 12.02 -32.04 -28.17
C ASP A 761 12.31 -31.32 -26.85
N LEU A 762 13.05 -30.21 -26.89
CA LEU A 762 13.38 -29.39 -25.72
C LEU A 762 12.63 -28.05 -25.76
N THR A 763 12.39 -27.48 -24.59
CA THR A 763 11.86 -26.11 -24.44
C THR A 763 13.01 -25.12 -24.27
N PHE A 764 12.95 -23.96 -24.93
CA PHE A 764 13.98 -22.93 -24.84
C PHE A 764 13.43 -21.61 -24.30
N ALA A 765 14.15 -21.00 -23.35
CA ALA A 765 13.99 -19.60 -22.98
C ALA A 765 15.18 -18.81 -23.51
N ILE A 766 14.96 -17.86 -24.42
CA ILE A 766 16.04 -17.11 -25.08
C ILE A 766 15.91 -15.63 -24.74
N VAL A 767 16.96 -15.08 -24.14
CA VAL A 767 17.12 -13.64 -23.88
C VAL A 767 17.81 -13.00 -25.08
N LEU A 768 17.21 -11.94 -25.61
CA LEU A 768 17.70 -11.24 -26.80
C LEU A 768 18.44 -9.96 -26.42
N GLU A 769 19.72 -9.94 -26.76
CA GLU A 769 20.58 -8.76 -26.85
C GLU A 769 20.47 -7.79 -25.66
N PRO A 770 20.95 -8.20 -24.47
CA PRO A 770 21.03 -7.35 -23.29
C PRO A 770 21.58 -5.95 -23.57
N ASP A 771 21.06 -4.95 -22.86
CA ASP A 771 21.42 -3.52 -22.90
C ASP A 771 21.13 -2.76 -24.20
N ALA A 772 20.79 -3.44 -25.29
CA ALA A 772 20.55 -2.78 -26.57
C ALA A 772 19.39 -1.76 -26.48
N VAL A 773 18.27 -2.15 -25.87
CA VAL A 773 17.11 -1.25 -25.71
C VAL A 773 17.38 -0.14 -24.70
N GLY A 774 18.13 -0.42 -23.61
CA GLY A 774 18.61 0.59 -22.67
C GLY A 774 19.32 1.74 -23.37
N ASN A 775 20.29 1.40 -24.22
CA ASN A 775 21.03 2.36 -25.05
C ASN A 775 20.15 3.13 -26.05
N MET A 776 19.15 2.46 -26.64
CA MET A 776 18.20 3.08 -27.56
C MET A 776 17.30 4.13 -26.89
N VAL A 777 17.04 3.98 -25.60
CA VAL A 777 16.19 4.91 -24.82
C VAL A 777 17.01 6.08 -24.28
N THR A 778 18.15 5.82 -23.62
CA THR A 778 18.83 6.87 -22.84
C THR A 778 20.07 7.47 -23.51
N ASN A 779 20.74 6.72 -24.39
CA ASN A 779 22.10 7.06 -24.84
C ASN A 779 22.14 7.66 -26.26
N GLN A 780 21.01 8.15 -26.76
CA GLN A 780 20.89 8.75 -28.10
C GLN A 780 21.68 10.05 -28.29
N ALA A 781 22.17 10.66 -27.21
CA ALA A 781 23.08 11.81 -27.28
C ALA A 781 24.51 11.41 -27.71
N ILE A 782 24.89 10.13 -27.56
CA ILE A 782 26.18 9.61 -28.02
C ILE A 782 26.05 9.25 -29.49
N GLU A 783 26.80 9.92 -30.36
CA GLU A 783 26.72 9.72 -31.83
C GLU A 783 26.92 8.26 -32.24
N PHE A 784 27.83 7.55 -31.57
CA PHE A 784 28.07 6.12 -31.79
C PHE A 784 26.81 5.28 -31.51
N CYS A 785 26.15 5.50 -30.36
CA CYS A 785 24.90 4.84 -30.01
C CYS A 785 23.74 5.21 -30.93
N ALA A 786 23.61 6.48 -31.30
CA ALA A 786 22.56 6.95 -32.20
C ALA A 786 22.70 6.30 -33.59
N ASN A 787 23.92 6.16 -34.09
CA ASN A 787 24.21 5.49 -35.37
C ASN A 787 23.94 3.97 -35.31
N ALA A 788 24.15 3.34 -34.15
CA ALA A 788 23.93 1.92 -33.97
C ALA A 788 22.44 1.54 -33.76
N ALA A 789 21.62 2.46 -33.24
CA ALA A 789 20.25 2.16 -32.80
C ALA A 789 19.35 1.53 -33.87
N GLU A 790 19.29 2.10 -35.08
CA GLU A 790 18.41 1.56 -36.14
C GLU A 790 18.90 0.21 -36.69
N PRO A 791 20.18 0.02 -37.03
CA PRO A 791 20.73 -1.30 -37.37
C PRO A 791 20.51 -2.35 -36.28
N GLN A 792 20.61 -1.97 -35.00
CA GLN A 792 20.39 -2.88 -33.88
C GLN A 792 18.91 -3.27 -33.74
N ARG A 793 17.95 -2.34 -33.90
CA ARG A 793 16.52 -2.69 -34.01
C ARG A 793 16.27 -3.70 -35.12
N ASP A 794 16.90 -3.49 -36.27
CA ASP A 794 16.82 -4.37 -37.44
C ASP A 794 17.49 -5.73 -37.23
N GLY A 795 18.47 -5.82 -36.33
CA GLY A 795 19.10 -7.07 -35.90
C GLY A 795 18.18 -7.85 -34.95
N ILE A 796 17.68 -7.22 -33.90
CA ILE A 796 16.77 -7.85 -32.92
C ILE A 796 15.48 -8.32 -33.62
N ALA A 797 14.91 -7.48 -34.49
CA ALA A 797 13.73 -7.85 -35.27
C ALA A 797 13.97 -9.07 -36.17
N TYR A 798 15.16 -9.20 -36.75
CA TYR A 798 15.54 -10.37 -37.54
C TYR A 798 15.68 -11.62 -36.67
N ALA A 799 16.32 -11.52 -35.50
CA ALA A 799 16.39 -12.62 -34.54
C ALA A 799 15.02 -13.11 -34.09
N ILE A 800 14.09 -12.18 -33.80
CA ILE A 800 12.70 -12.54 -33.50
C ILE A 800 12.08 -13.29 -34.69
N ALA A 801 12.18 -12.75 -35.91
CA ALA A 801 11.56 -13.35 -37.09
C ALA A 801 12.05 -14.78 -37.38
N GLU A 802 13.33 -15.06 -37.13
CA GLU A 802 13.91 -16.39 -37.34
C GLU A 802 13.61 -17.38 -36.20
N LEU A 803 13.32 -16.92 -34.97
CA LEU A 803 13.14 -17.78 -33.78
C LEU A 803 11.66 -18.00 -33.40
N GLN A 804 10.85 -18.43 -34.35
CA GLN A 804 9.38 -18.52 -34.19
C GLN A 804 8.82 -19.93 -33.98
N ALA A 805 9.66 -20.92 -33.67
CA ALA A 805 9.19 -22.28 -33.39
C ALA A 805 8.45 -22.36 -32.03
N ASP A 806 7.44 -23.22 -31.92
CA ASP A 806 6.53 -23.28 -30.76
C ASP A 806 7.24 -23.63 -29.42
N ASN A 807 8.38 -24.33 -29.49
CA ASN A 807 9.19 -24.70 -28.33
C ASN A 807 10.18 -23.59 -27.89
N ILE A 808 10.11 -22.41 -28.51
CA ILE A 808 11.01 -21.27 -28.26
C ILE A 808 10.22 -20.11 -27.64
N HIS A 809 10.68 -19.66 -26.47
CA HIS A 809 10.12 -18.53 -25.74
C HIS A 809 11.12 -17.38 -25.71
N LEU A 810 10.83 -16.32 -26.45
CA LEU A 810 11.70 -15.15 -26.59
C LEU A 810 11.40 -14.08 -25.56
N TYR A 811 12.44 -13.58 -24.91
CA TYR A 811 12.41 -12.46 -23.98
C TYR A 811 13.35 -11.37 -24.48
N ILE A 812 12.83 -10.17 -24.78
CA ILE A 812 13.68 -9.03 -25.13
C ILE A 812 14.20 -8.40 -23.85
N ASP A 813 15.50 -8.13 -23.77
CA ASP A 813 16.04 -7.50 -22.58
C ASP A 813 15.51 -6.06 -22.39
N ALA A 814 15.02 -5.80 -21.19
CA ALA A 814 14.49 -4.53 -20.73
C ALA A 814 15.41 -3.87 -19.69
N SER A 815 16.71 -4.21 -19.72
CA SER A 815 17.72 -3.70 -18.80
C SER A 815 17.31 -3.93 -17.34
N HIS A 816 17.24 -2.88 -16.52
CA HIS A 816 16.87 -3.00 -15.10
C HIS A 816 16.15 -1.72 -14.63
N GLY A 817 15.46 -1.81 -13.49
CA GLY A 817 14.61 -0.74 -12.95
C GLY A 817 15.34 0.57 -12.67
N GLY A 818 16.66 0.52 -12.55
CA GLY A 818 17.51 1.69 -12.39
C GLY A 818 17.86 2.49 -13.59
N TRP A 819 17.74 1.85 -14.73
CA TRP A 819 18.09 2.47 -15.99
C TRP A 819 16.81 2.88 -16.69
N LEU A 820 15.87 1.94 -16.87
CA LEU A 820 14.66 2.15 -17.64
C LEU A 820 13.38 2.25 -16.79
N GLY A 821 13.46 1.99 -15.48
CA GLY A 821 12.31 2.02 -14.58
C GLY A 821 11.88 3.41 -14.09
N TRP A 822 12.58 4.47 -14.48
CA TRP A 822 12.15 5.85 -14.22
C TRP A 822 10.92 6.21 -15.06
N ASP A 823 9.98 6.96 -14.49
CA ASP A 823 8.70 7.31 -15.13
C ASP A 823 8.86 7.88 -16.56
N ASP A 824 9.88 8.71 -16.77
CA ASP A 824 10.19 9.31 -18.08
C ASP A 824 10.67 8.29 -19.12
N ASN A 825 11.18 7.14 -18.70
CA ASN A 825 11.74 6.09 -19.55
C ASN A 825 10.74 4.97 -19.86
N LEU A 826 9.69 4.77 -19.05
CA LEU A 826 8.75 3.65 -19.22
C LEU A 826 8.00 3.69 -20.57
N ALA A 827 7.40 4.85 -20.92
CA ALA A 827 6.68 5.00 -22.18
C ALA A 827 7.60 4.96 -23.42
N PRO A 828 8.77 5.61 -23.44
CA PRO A 828 9.77 5.43 -24.51
C PRO A 828 10.22 3.98 -24.67
N THR A 829 10.41 3.25 -23.57
CA THR A 829 10.83 1.84 -23.57
C THR A 829 9.81 0.96 -24.27
N ALA A 830 8.52 1.05 -23.89
CA ALA A 830 7.45 0.31 -24.55
C ALA A 830 7.36 0.59 -26.07
N LYS A 831 7.60 1.84 -26.48
CA LYS A 831 7.64 2.22 -27.91
C LYS A 831 8.81 1.60 -28.68
N GLN A 832 9.97 1.43 -28.04
CA GLN A 832 11.10 0.72 -28.67
C GLN A 832 10.73 -0.75 -28.92
N PHE A 833 10.14 -1.42 -27.93
CA PHE A 833 9.67 -2.80 -28.10
C PHE A 833 8.61 -2.92 -29.18
N ALA A 834 7.63 -2.01 -29.22
CA ALA A 834 6.60 -1.99 -30.25
C ALA A 834 7.21 -1.85 -31.65
N THR A 835 8.23 -1.01 -31.79
CA THR A 835 8.96 -0.78 -33.04
C THR A 835 9.72 -2.03 -33.49
N ILE A 836 10.44 -2.68 -32.56
CA ILE A 836 11.23 -3.89 -32.84
C ILE A 836 10.30 -5.05 -33.24
N VAL A 837 9.25 -5.30 -32.46
CA VAL A 837 8.29 -6.38 -32.73
C VAL A 837 7.54 -6.13 -34.05
N ALA A 838 7.17 -4.89 -34.36
CA ALA A 838 6.59 -4.53 -35.66
C ALA A 838 7.53 -4.80 -36.85
N LYS A 839 8.83 -4.57 -36.69
CA LYS A 839 9.83 -4.86 -37.73
C LYS A 839 10.02 -6.36 -37.97
N ALA A 840 9.81 -7.21 -36.95
CA ALA A 840 9.91 -8.66 -37.09
C ALA A 840 8.79 -9.26 -37.97
N GLY A 841 7.69 -8.51 -38.18
CA GLY A 841 6.60 -8.87 -39.07
C GLY A 841 5.32 -9.28 -38.32
N PRO A 842 4.14 -9.21 -38.96
CA PRO A 842 2.84 -9.23 -38.29
C PRO A 842 2.46 -10.53 -37.57
N ASN A 843 3.22 -11.61 -37.77
CA ASN A 843 3.03 -12.90 -37.11
C ASN A 843 4.12 -13.20 -36.07
N ALA A 844 5.08 -12.30 -35.89
CA ALA A 844 6.15 -12.46 -34.93
C ALA A 844 5.61 -12.49 -33.50
N LYS A 845 6.07 -13.47 -32.73
CA LYS A 845 5.71 -13.69 -31.34
C LYS A 845 6.95 -13.52 -30.48
N ILE A 846 6.77 -12.82 -29.37
CA ILE A 846 7.65 -12.89 -28.21
C ILE A 846 6.82 -13.35 -27.02
N ARG A 847 7.47 -13.96 -26.03
CA ARG A 847 6.84 -14.29 -24.75
C ARG A 847 6.77 -13.05 -23.87
N GLY A 848 7.86 -12.30 -23.78
CA GLY A 848 7.94 -11.19 -22.84
C GLY A 848 9.30 -10.50 -22.82
N TYR A 849 9.74 -10.12 -21.63
CA TYR A 849 10.96 -9.35 -21.39
C TYR A 849 11.85 -9.98 -20.32
N SER A 850 13.17 -9.77 -20.40
CA SER A 850 14.07 -10.05 -19.28
C SER A 850 14.43 -8.76 -18.57
N THR A 851 14.61 -8.81 -17.25
CA THR A 851 15.17 -7.68 -16.50
C THR A 851 16.27 -8.12 -15.56
N ASN A 852 17.06 -7.14 -15.11
CA ASN A 852 18.19 -7.28 -14.20
C ASN A 852 19.35 -8.12 -14.73
N VAL A 853 19.38 -8.40 -16.03
CA VAL A 853 20.46 -9.16 -16.67
C VAL A 853 21.78 -8.46 -16.41
N SER A 854 22.76 -9.21 -15.89
CA SER A 854 24.07 -8.65 -15.52
C SER A 854 23.99 -7.48 -14.53
N ASN A 855 22.99 -7.44 -13.65
CA ASN A 855 22.82 -6.38 -12.67
C ASN A 855 22.55 -6.95 -11.25
N TYR A 856 22.28 -6.05 -10.31
CA TYR A 856 22.29 -6.32 -8.87
C TYR A 856 21.01 -5.84 -8.17
N ASN A 857 19.96 -5.48 -8.92
CA ASN A 857 18.71 -5.04 -8.32
C ASN A 857 18.01 -6.27 -7.67
N PRO A 858 17.55 -6.16 -6.42
CA PRO A 858 16.71 -7.18 -5.80
C PRO A 858 15.40 -7.39 -6.57
N PHE A 859 14.89 -8.63 -6.55
CA PHE A 859 13.60 -8.97 -7.16
C PHE A 859 12.45 -8.23 -6.47
N SER A 860 12.40 -8.29 -5.14
CA SER A 860 11.41 -7.58 -4.34
C SER A 860 12.04 -7.18 -3.01
N THR A 861 11.87 -5.92 -2.60
CA THR A 861 12.36 -5.41 -1.31
C THR A 861 11.25 -4.81 -0.49
N THR A 862 11.36 -4.93 0.84
CA THR A 862 10.42 -4.30 1.78
C THR A 862 10.64 -2.80 1.91
N SER A 863 11.80 -2.30 1.49
CA SER A 863 12.18 -0.89 1.53
C SER A 863 13.16 -0.60 0.39
N PRO A 864 12.95 0.48 -0.37
CA PRO A 864 13.92 0.94 -1.36
C PRO A 864 15.31 1.13 -0.74
N GLU A 865 16.35 0.88 -1.51
CA GLU A 865 17.69 1.34 -1.16
C GLU A 865 17.73 2.88 -1.28
N ILE A 866 18.62 3.55 -0.55
CA ILE A 866 18.60 5.03 -0.43
C ILE A 866 18.64 5.72 -1.81
N TYR A 867 19.43 5.19 -2.74
CA TYR A 867 19.54 5.74 -4.09
C TYR A 867 18.36 5.35 -5.01
N THR A 868 17.44 4.49 -4.54
CA THR A 868 16.23 4.05 -5.25
C THR A 868 14.92 4.57 -4.63
N GLU A 869 14.98 5.31 -3.51
CA GLU A 869 13.81 5.70 -2.69
C GLU A 869 12.75 6.56 -3.41
N PHE A 870 13.12 7.20 -4.52
CA PHE A 870 12.24 8.06 -5.32
C PHE A 870 11.74 7.40 -6.61
N SER A 871 12.16 6.18 -6.91
CA SER A 871 11.75 5.48 -8.14
C SER A 871 10.55 4.58 -7.85
N ASN A 872 9.51 4.63 -8.69
CA ASN A 872 8.42 3.65 -8.65
C ASN A 872 8.87 2.23 -9.03
N SER A 873 10.07 2.11 -9.59
CA SER A 873 10.74 0.87 -10.02
C SER A 873 11.97 0.57 -9.16
N PHE A 874 11.86 0.77 -7.84
CA PHE A 874 12.97 0.66 -6.90
C PHE A 874 13.52 -0.76 -6.71
N ASP A 875 12.78 -1.78 -7.16
CA ASP A 875 13.20 -3.17 -7.33
C ASP A 875 12.63 -3.73 -8.65
N GLU A 876 13.02 -4.96 -9.02
CA GLU A 876 12.70 -5.50 -10.35
C GLU A 876 11.25 -5.96 -10.51
N SER A 877 10.60 -6.40 -9.44
CA SER A 877 9.17 -6.73 -9.46
C SER A 877 8.33 -5.47 -9.68
N HIS A 878 8.68 -4.37 -9.01
CA HIS A 878 8.05 -3.07 -9.23
C HIS A 878 8.38 -2.49 -10.60
N TYR A 879 9.59 -2.71 -11.12
CA TYR A 879 9.92 -2.31 -12.50
C TYR A 879 9.04 -3.02 -13.52
N ALA A 880 8.90 -4.34 -13.42
CA ALA A 880 8.00 -5.10 -14.29
C ALA A 880 6.57 -4.55 -14.22
N LEU A 881 6.03 -4.32 -13.01
CA LEU A 881 4.69 -3.75 -12.81
C LEU A 881 4.54 -2.33 -13.38
N SER A 882 5.57 -1.50 -13.23
CA SER A 882 5.57 -0.12 -13.74
C SER A 882 5.56 -0.09 -15.27
N LEU A 883 6.23 -1.05 -15.91
CA LEU A 883 6.30 -1.12 -17.38
C LEU A 883 5.03 -1.71 -18.02
N VAL A 884 4.30 -2.60 -17.33
CA VAL A 884 3.10 -3.30 -17.82
C VAL A 884 2.06 -2.36 -18.48
N PRO A 885 1.59 -1.27 -17.83
CA PRO A 885 0.58 -0.40 -18.44
C PRO A 885 1.03 0.22 -19.77
N HIS A 886 2.33 0.46 -19.93
CA HIS A 886 2.90 1.02 -21.15
C HIS A 886 3.02 -0.03 -22.25
N LEU A 887 3.33 -1.28 -21.90
CA LEU A 887 3.33 -2.41 -22.83
C LEU A 887 1.92 -2.71 -23.34
N GLU A 888 0.93 -2.71 -22.45
CA GLU A 888 -0.48 -2.91 -22.80
C GLU A 888 -0.99 -1.82 -23.75
N ALA A 889 -0.57 -0.57 -23.53
CA ALA A 889 -0.94 0.57 -24.39
C ALA A 889 -0.42 0.41 -25.83
N GLU A 890 0.71 -0.27 -26.02
CA GLU A 890 1.28 -0.59 -27.33
C GLU A 890 0.80 -1.96 -27.88
N GLY A 891 -0.02 -2.69 -27.13
CA GLY A 891 -0.55 -4.01 -27.51
C GLY A 891 0.49 -5.12 -27.47
N LEU A 892 1.49 -5.00 -26.61
CA LEU A 892 2.57 -5.97 -26.39
C LEU A 892 2.22 -6.97 -25.28
N PRO A 893 2.88 -8.15 -25.24
CA PRO A 893 2.74 -9.08 -24.13
C PRO A 893 3.27 -8.48 -22.83
N THR A 894 2.91 -9.05 -21.69
CA THR A 894 3.21 -8.50 -20.36
C THR A 894 3.92 -9.48 -19.45
N ARG A 895 4.68 -10.43 -20.03
CA ARG A 895 5.42 -11.45 -19.28
C ARG A 895 6.89 -11.07 -19.07
N PHE A 896 7.48 -11.52 -17.97
CA PHE A 896 8.85 -11.21 -17.58
C PHE A 896 9.58 -12.44 -17.06
N ILE A 897 10.90 -12.49 -17.24
CA ILE A 897 11.81 -13.28 -16.42
C ILE A 897 12.82 -12.34 -15.76
N ILE A 898 13.19 -12.60 -14.51
CA ILE A 898 14.02 -11.67 -13.75
C ILE A 898 15.29 -12.38 -13.29
N ASP A 899 16.46 -11.84 -13.69
CA ASP A 899 17.76 -12.34 -13.28
C ASP A 899 17.99 -12.02 -11.80
N GLN A 900 18.30 -13.02 -10.99
CA GLN A 900 18.68 -12.86 -9.58
C GLN A 900 19.97 -13.62 -9.26
N GLY A 901 20.77 -13.98 -10.27
CA GLY A 901 21.95 -14.83 -10.08
C GLY A 901 22.99 -14.28 -9.12
N ARG A 902 23.09 -12.95 -9.02
CA ARG A 902 24.11 -12.25 -8.22
C ARG A 902 23.49 -11.32 -7.19
N VAL A 903 22.29 -11.66 -6.69
CA VAL A 903 21.49 -10.77 -5.83
C VAL A 903 21.06 -11.46 -4.54
N ALA A 904 21.94 -11.49 -3.53
CA ALA A 904 21.60 -11.93 -2.16
C ALA A 904 21.80 -10.87 -1.09
N VAL A 905 22.62 -9.85 -1.37
CA VAL A 905 22.96 -8.79 -0.42
C VAL A 905 22.20 -7.54 -0.81
N GLN A 906 21.16 -7.20 -0.05
CA GLN A 906 20.49 -5.91 -0.20
C GLN A 906 21.45 -4.79 0.21
N GLY A 907 21.50 -3.70 -0.56
CA GLY A 907 22.41 -2.60 -0.32
C GLY A 907 23.84 -2.85 -0.80
N ALA A 908 24.08 -3.87 -1.65
CA ALA A 908 25.42 -4.19 -2.15
C ALA A 908 26.06 -3.05 -2.96
N ARG A 909 25.24 -2.15 -3.51
CA ARG A 909 25.71 -0.97 -4.25
C ARG A 909 25.62 0.29 -3.42
N ALA A 910 26.54 1.22 -3.68
CA ALA A 910 26.51 2.56 -3.13
C ALA A 910 25.57 3.50 -3.91
N GLU A 911 25.43 3.30 -5.22
CA GLU A 911 24.62 4.12 -6.11
C GLU A 911 24.13 3.34 -7.33
N TRP A 912 23.16 3.88 -8.06
CA TRP A 912 22.55 3.16 -9.18
C TRP A 912 23.52 2.91 -10.35
N GLY A 913 24.49 3.80 -10.55
CA GLY A 913 25.49 3.67 -11.61
C GLY A 913 26.50 2.55 -11.37
N GLU A 914 26.44 1.84 -10.23
CA GLU A 914 27.39 0.78 -9.91
C GLU A 914 26.94 -0.56 -10.50
N TRP A 915 27.69 -1.05 -11.48
CA TRP A 915 27.34 -2.26 -12.24
C TRP A 915 28.51 -3.23 -12.43
N CYS A 916 29.74 -2.83 -12.11
CA CYS A 916 30.93 -3.61 -12.44
C CYS A 916 31.45 -4.37 -11.21
N ASN A 917 31.34 -5.71 -11.21
CA ASN A 917 31.87 -6.61 -10.17
C ASN A 917 31.52 -6.15 -8.73
N VAL A 918 30.25 -5.83 -8.50
CA VAL A 918 29.74 -5.35 -7.19
C VAL A 918 29.96 -6.42 -6.12
N GLU A 919 30.30 -6.01 -4.89
CA GLU A 919 30.47 -6.93 -3.75
C GLU A 919 29.13 -7.53 -3.27
N ALA A 920 28.56 -8.43 -4.06
CA ALA A 920 27.23 -9.01 -3.86
C ALA A 920 27.29 -10.45 -3.31
N GLY A 921 26.24 -11.25 -3.58
CA GLY A 921 26.11 -12.64 -3.16
C GLY A 921 25.31 -13.46 -4.17
N PHE A 922 25.53 -14.78 -4.25
CA PHE A 922 24.71 -15.66 -5.09
C PHE A 922 23.26 -15.63 -4.62
N GLY A 923 22.34 -15.23 -5.50
CA GLY A 923 20.95 -14.95 -5.13
C GLY A 923 20.06 -16.17 -4.97
N GLN A 924 18.75 -15.97 -4.97
CA GLN A 924 17.79 -17.06 -4.85
C GLN A 924 17.81 -17.96 -6.10
N PRO A 925 17.73 -19.30 -5.97
CA PRO A 925 17.58 -20.21 -7.10
C PRO A 925 16.34 -19.92 -7.95
N ALA A 926 16.32 -20.45 -9.17
CA ALA A 926 15.19 -20.27 -10.08
C ALA A 926 13.87 -20.78 -9.46
N THR A 927 12.81 -19.99 -9.62
CA THR A 927 11.47 -20.32 -9.09
C THR A 927 10.37 -19.61 -9.87
N THR A 928 9.27 -20.31 -10.11
CA THR A 928 8.03 -19.75 -10.66
C THR A 928 7.11 -19.16 -9.59
N GLN A 929 7.48 -19.29 -8.31
CA GLN A 929 6.75 -18.70 -7.18
C GLN A 929 7.21 -17.24 -6.99
N THR A 930 6.73 -16.35 -7.85
CA THR A 930 7.19 -14.96 -7.95
C THR A 930 6.27 -13.96 -7.26
N GLU A 931 5.03 -14.34 -6.91
CA GLU A 931 3.97 -13.47 -6.36
C GLU A 931 3.56 -12.28 -7.26
N ASN A 932 4.30 -12.03 -8.33
CA ASN A 932 4.00 -11.09 -9.40
C ASN A 932 3.42 -11.85 -10.61
N PRO A 933 2.13 -11.64 -10.98
CA PRO A 933 1.47 -12.42 -12.01
C PRO A 933 2.04 -12.19 -13.42
N HIS A 934 2.89 -11.18 -13.59
CA HIS A 934 3.56 -10.88 -14.85
C HIS A 934 4.94 -11.54 -14.96
N VAL A 935 5.49 -12.12 -13.88
CA VAL A 935 6.81 -12.75 -13.91
C VAL A 935 6.67 -14.27 -14.00
N ASP A 936 7.10 -14.83 -15.13
CA ASP A 936 7.10 -16.27 -15.41
C ASP A 936 8.07 -17.02 -14.49
N SER A 937 9.28 -16.50 -14.27
CA SER A 937 10.25 -17.10 -13.35
C SER A 937 11.31 -16.10 -12.91
N ILE A 938 11.76 -16.24 -11.67
CA ILE A 938 13.10 -15.80 -11.27
C ILE A 938 14.09 -16.82 -11.84
N VAL A 939 15.21 -16.33 -12.40
CA VAL A 939 16.21 -17.14 -13.11
C VAL A 939 17.62 -16.61 -12.85
N TRP A 940 18.65 -17.37 -13.22
CA TRP A 940 20.04 -16.92 -13.23
C TRP A 940 20.49 -16.75 -14.68
N ILE A 941 20.42 -15.52 -15.19
CA ILE A 941 20.78 -15.24 -16.59
C ILE A 941 22.28 -14.99 -16.68
N LYS A 942 22.85 -14.11 -15.84
CA LYS A 942 24.30 -13.93 -15.74
C LYS A 942 24.89 -14.88 -14.70
N PRO A 943 25.74 -15.86 -15.10
CA PRO A 943 26.40 -16.74 -14.13
C PRO A 943 27.37 -15.94 -13.25
N GLY A 944 27.31 -16.14 -11.94
CA GLY A 944 28.20 -15.44 -10.99
C GLY A 944 29.63 -15.95 -11.05
N GLY A 945 30.62 -15.06 -10.95
CA GLY A 945 32.04 -15.38 -11.12
C GLY A 945 32.59 -15.10 -12.52
N GLU A 946 31.75 -14.72 -13.48
CA GLU A 946 32.23 -14.08 -14.70
C GLU A 946 32.33 -12.57 -14.50
N SER A 947 33.48 -11.98 -14.85
CA SER A 947 33.73 -10.55 -14.67
C SER A 947 32.82 -9.69 -15.55
N ASP A 948 32.41 -8.54 -15.03
CA ASP A 948 31.68 -7.48 -15.76
C ASP A 948 32.63 -6.55 -16.54
N GLY A 949 33.93 -6.53 -16.22
CA GLY A 949 34.91 -5.59 -16.76
C GLY A 949 36.10 -5.41 -15.81
N ALA A 950 37.14 -4.69 -16.23
CA ALA A 950 38.34 -4.45 -15.40
C ALA A 950 38.12 -3.30 -14.38
N CYS A 951 37.04 -3.38 -13.60
CA CYS A 951 36.57 -2.38 -12.65
C CYS A 951 35.90 -3.02 -11.41
N GLY A 952 35.57 -2.19 -10.40
CA GLY A 952 34.98 -2.65 -9.15
C GLY A 952 36.03 -3.26 -8.22
N ILE A 953 35.98 -4.59 -8.06
CA ILE A 953 36.94 -5.34 -7.23
C ILE A 953 38.36 -5.26 -7.82
N GLU A 954 39.34 -4.98 -6.96
CA GLU A 954 40.75 -4.91 -7.35
C GLU A 954 41.22 -6.22 -8.00
N GLY A 955 41.86 -6.12 -9.17
CA GLY A 955 42.35 -7.29 -9.90
C GLY A 955 41.30 -7.95 -10.80
N ALA A 956 40.11 -7.38 -10.93
CA ALA A 956 39.08 -7.89 -11.83
C ALA A 956 39.61 -8.05 -13.27
N PRO A 957 39.40 -9.23 -13.91
CA PRO A 957 39.80 -9.45 -15.28
C PRO A 957 38.83 -8.80 -16.27
N ASN A 958 39.15 -8.85 -17.56
CA ASN A 958 38.27 -8.33 -18.62
C ASN A 958 36.89 -9.00 -18.60
N ALA A 959 35.88 -8.29 -19.11
CA ALA A 959 34.51 -8.77 -19.17
C ALA A 959 34.40 -10.18 -19.79
N GLY A 960 33.63 -11.05 -19.13
CA GLY A 960 33.41 -12.44 -19.54
C GLY A 960 34.53 -13.42 -19.14
N ALA A 961 35.67 -12.95 -18.63
CA ALA A 961 36.69 -13.84 -18.06
C ALA A 961 36.23 -14.41 -16.71
N TRP A 962 36.71 -15.62 -16.39
CA TRP A 962 36.49 -16.22 -15.08
C TRP A 962 37.24 -15.44 -13.99
N PHE A 963 36.55 -15.16 -12.89
CA PHE A 963 37.05 -14.41 -11.75
C PHE A 963 36.73 -15.17 -10.47
N ASP A 964 37.62 -16.10 -10.11
CA ASP A 964 37.40 -17.04 -9.00
C ASP A 964 37.22 -16.33 -7.66
N GLU A 965 37.98 -15.27 -7.38
CA GLU A 965 37.85 -14.50 -6.15
C GLU A 965 36.46 -13.89 -6.01
N TYR A 966 35.85 -13.48 -7.13
CA TYR A 966 34.48 -12.99 -7.12
C TYR A 966 33.47 -14.13 -6.92
N ALA A 967 33.66 -15.30 -7.55
CA ALA A 967 32.83 -16.48 -7.29
C ALA A 967 32.88 -16.91 -5.81
N GLN A 968 34.07 -16.85 -5.18
CA GLN A 968 34.23 -17.09 -3.75
C GLN A 968 33.49 -16.05 -2.90
N LEU A 969 33.55 -14.76 -3.27
CA LEU A 969 32.82 -13.69 -2.59
C LEU A 969 31.31 -13.94 -2.66
N LEU A 970 30.80 -14.23 -3.86
CA LEU A 970 29.38 -14.52 -4.08
C LEU A 970 28.91 -15.73 -3.25
N THR A 971 29.74 -16.75 -3.11
CA THR A 971 29.48 -17.95 -2.29
C THR A 971 29.39 -17.64 -0.80
N LYS A 972 30.31 -16.83 -0.29
CA LYS A 972 30.32 -16.44 1.14
C LYS A 972 29.04 -15.69 1.50
N ASN A 973 28.59 -14.83 0.60
CA ASN A 973 27.41 -13.98 0.74
C ASN A 973 26.12 -14.60 0.18
N ALA A 974 26.13 -15.90 -0.14
CA ALA A 974 25.04 -16.58 -0.81
C ALA A 974 23.73 -16.55 -0.01
N HIS A 975 22.61 -16.48 -0.73
CA HIS A 975 21.26 -16.54 -0.20
C HIS A 975 21.05 -17.82 0.65
N VAL A 976 20.23 -17.74 1.70
CA VAL A 976 20.03 -18.84 2.65
C VAL A 976 19.47 -20.12 2.01
N ALA A 977 18.81 -20.00 0.86
CA ALA A 977 18.29 -21.13 0.09
C ALA A 977 19.38 -21.98 -0.59
N LEU A 978 20.61 -21.47 -0.69
CA LEU A 978 21.77 -22.18 -1.25
C LEU A 978 22.52 -23.01 -0.20
N GLN A 979 21.94 -23.20 1.00
CA GLN A 979 22.53 -24.06 2.01
C GLN A 979 22.15 -25.54 1.77
N PRO A 980 23.12 -26.47 1.83
CA PRO A 980 22.81 -27.89 1.75
C PRO A 980 21.87 -28.27 2.88
N ALA A 981 20.83 -29.06 2.58
CA ALA A 981 19.93 -29.59 3.59
C ALA A 981 20.78 -30.33 4.64
N VAL A 982 20.88 -29.78 5.85
CA VAL A 982 21.57 -30.43 6.96
C VAL A 982 20.79 -31.71 7.23
N SER A 983 21.40 -32.86 6.93
CA SER A 983 20.87 -34.15 7.34
C SER A 983 20.79 -34.16 8.87
N VAL A 984 19.57 -34.10 9.39
CA VAL A 984 19.25 -34.28 10.82
C VAL A 984 19.53 -35.71 11.25
#